data_AF-A0A2W6FN56-F1
#
_entry.id   AF-A0A2W6FN56-F1
#
_cell.length_a   1.000
_cell.length_b   1.000
_cell.length_c   1.000
_cell.angle_alpha   90.00
_cell.angle_beta   90.00
_cell.angle_gamma   90.00
#
_symmetry.space_group_name_H-M   'P 1'
#
loop_
_entity.id
_entity.type
_entity.pdbx_description
1 polymer ?
#
loop_
_entity_poly.entity_id
_entity_poly.type
_entity_poly.pdbx_seq_one_letter_code
_entity_poly.pdbx_strand_id
1 'polypeptide(L)'
;MDVVAGGGHRRSELKRKLEEPSRRRELDEHDSPTVQVMLLARHTSELDLPDVARPHADLSLRDFDNQRPRPRSKSHYSEISLGSAKTGRSSLAVSSVSYGGGKQVNQPTVLITSAPERAVIAAARGLSVHGYRVVAVATRAPVAGLCTRAAAACHVLSDPLRDPRRFTTQVAEVARAQRVDVVLPGCDASLRALSEHRDLLEGVVAHGLPSRGVVLRSLDKLGLARAAEAADMVSPETDVCRDAESARLAARRFGFPVIVKPQFSLVDRGDRLEQQGGRVATTERELTGLLERLGEPVLVQPRMRGATYSLGGVAAAAGLLGTSFARYERTWPAGAGNVTFAETQHAPSSLLSKVEALVATLGWRGVFELELVRGDDGIFRPIDFNPRVYGSLALAVSAGANLPAIWCDHLLDRGHTPVHALPGHRYRWEDGDVRHVGRFLRDGKPSLATAVLRPRRKTVHAYFSLRDPAPLAARLVHITGVAATRIARRYGPRWPRAGRETMIVETTGRRASLQMALLRAAARTGHTYRASTALARLFGGDPIATVVFDGGGRLDVRLGDPYWSRLLVGWEYEPEVSAIIDAAIAHEPTAVLLDCGANIGYFSTRYASVVTTVAVEAVSPMYDQLRRNAEVNGFHAVHAAVWSRSSDPILVTWDPVIPASASVVDGAGSRSASVPTITVEELYNSYAGNAPAILKLDIEGAEVAALRGGAAVLASCLIVYEDHGRDPSHTVTRYLLDRGLAVYRHDGAALVPIRDPTELNVIKRDSERGYNFLALEPNGRWAGVAPPANALPGPGRVAASRNGY
;
A
#
# COMPACT_ATOMS: atom_id res chain seq x y z
N MET A 1 -27.36 20.69 -69.31
CA MET A 1 -28.32 19.71 -68.81
C MET A 1 -28.20 19.71 -67.29
N ASP A 2 -29.06 20.27 -66.46
CA ASP A 2 -30.24 21.16 -66.53
C ASP A 2 -30.37 21.66 -65.06
N VAL A 3 -30.31 22.96 -64.74
CA VAL A 3 -31.32 24.04 -64.85
C VAL A 3 -32.09 24.27 -63.52
N VAL A 4 -32.35 25.57 -63.26
CA VAL A 4 -33.14 26.30 -62.23
C VAL A 4 -32.58 26.33 -60.79
N ALA A 5 -32.12 27.45 -60.19
CA ALA A 5 -32.67 28.80 -59.97
C ALA A 5 -34.07 28.76 -59.31
N GLY A 6 -34.51 29.60 -58.37
CA GLY A 6 -33.97 30.78 -57.71
C GLY A 6 -35.08 31.35 -56.80
N GLY A 7 -34.75 32.41 -56.06
CA GLY A 7 -35.70 33.24 -55.32
C GLY A 7 -35.50 33.14 -53.80
N GLY A 8 -35.16 34.18 -53.06
CA GLY A 8 -34.99 35.59 -53.40
C GLY A 8 -35.40 36.43 -52.20
N HIS A 9 -34.50 37.35 -51.80
CA HIS A 9 -34.81 38.69 -51.26
C HIS A 9 -35.39 38.74 -49.83
N ARG A 10 -34.97 39.63 -48.93
CA ARG A 10 -34.38 40.98 -49.01
C ARG A 10 -33.72 41.27 -47.65
N ARG A 11 -32.50 41.83 -47.62
CA ARG A 11 -32.18 43.27 -47.37
C ARG A 11 -32.66 43.75 -45.99
N SER A 12 -31.90 44.45 -45.16
CA SER A 12 -30.69 45.28 -45.29
C SER A 12 -30.26 45.58 -43.81
N GLU A 13 -29.18 46.24 -43.41
CA GLU A 13 -28.28 47.21 -44.03
C GLU A 13 -27.08 47.43 -43.10
N LEU A 14 -25.89 47.50 -43.71
CA LEU A 14 -24.83 48.49 -43.52
C LEU A 14 -24.23 48.85 -42.13
N LYS A 15 -22.90 48.60 -42.09
CA LYS A 15 -21.78 49.59 -41.92
C LYS A 15 -21.52 50.12 -40.49
N ARG A 16 -20.30 50.42 -40.05
CA ARG A 16 -18.93 50.37 -40.61
C ARG A 16 -17.96 50.76 -39.46
N LYS A 17 -16.88 49.99 -39.33
CA LYS A 17 -15.50 50.32 -38.90
C LYS A 17 -15.18 51.28 -37.72
N LEU A 18 -14.16 50.81 -36.99
CA LEU A 18 -12.97 51.52 -36.42
C LEU A 18 -13.16 52.29 -35.10
N GLU A 19 -12.47 51.81 -34.04
CA GLU A 19 -11.40 52.53 -33.32
C GLU A 19 -11.10 51.83 -31.96
N GLU A 20 -9.84 51.44 -31.75
CA GLU A 20 -9.22 51.20 -30.43
C GLU A 20 -8.82 52.56 -29.83
N PRO A 21 -8.80 52.79 -28.49
CA PRO A 21 -7.75 52.20 -27.63
C PRO A 21 -8.08 51.99 -26.12
N SER A 22 -7.34 51.03 -25.51
CA SER A 22 -6.69 51.07 -24.18
C SER A 22 -7.40 51.68 -22.94
N ARG A 23 -7.72 50.87 -21.92
CA ARG A 23 -7.09 50.88 -20.57
C ARG A 23 -7.77 49.92 -19.56
N ARG A 24 -6.91 49.37 -18.69
CA ARG A 24 -7.04 48.38 -17.61
C ARG A 24 -8.17 48.63 -16.58
N ARG A 25 -8.73 47.55 -16.01
CA ARG A 25 -8.53 47.10 -14.60
C ARG A 25 -9.18 45.73 -14.34
N GLU A 26 -8.40 44.91 -13.61
CA GLU A 26 -8.73 43.87 -12.62
C GLU A 26 -10.00 43.03 -12.77
N LEU A 27 -9.84 41.70 -12.82
CA LEU A 27 -10.54 40.75 -11.94
C LEU A 27 -9.82 39.38 -11.99
N ASP A 28 -9.50 38.89 -10.80
CA ASP A 28 -9.05 37.53 -10.48
C ASP A 28 -10.07 36.49 -10.94
N GLU A 29 -9.61 35.29 -11.33
CA GLU A 29 -10.33 34.05 -11.01
C GLU A 29 -9.45 32.80 -11.15
N HIS A 30 -9.54 31.96 -10.12
CA HIS A 30 -8.82 30.69 -9.93
C HIS A 30 -9.43 29.56 -10.77
N ASP A 31 -8.64 28.93 -11.65
CA ASP A 31 -9.06 27.74 -12.40
C ASP A 31 -8.15 26.52 -12.15
N SER A 32 -8.62 25.62 -11.28
CA SER A 32 -8.19 24.21 -11.22
C SER A 32 -9.33 23.35 -10.61
N PRO A 33 -9.81 22.29 -11.29
CA PRO A 33 -10.94 21.46 -10.82
C PRO A 33 -10.70 20.72 -9.51
N THR A 34 -9.45 20.69 -9.03
CA THR A 34 -9.08 20.07 -7.74
C THR A 34 -9.36 21.01 -6.56
N VAL A 35 -9.49 22.32 -6.79
CA VAL A 35 -9.73 23.33 -5.74
C VAL A 35 -11.22 23.61 -5.50
N GLN A 36 -12.10 23.41 -6.50
CA GLN A 36 -13.54 23.64 -6.33
C GLN A 36 -14.25 22.69 -5.35
N VAL A 37 -13.68 21.51 -5.07
CA VAL A 37 -14.22 20.62 -4.03
C VAL A 37 -13.92 21.13 -2.62
N MET A 38 -12.93 22.00 -2.46
CA MET A 38 -12.55 22.58 -1.16
C MET A 38 -13.40 23.81 -0.79
N LEU A 39 -14.05 24.46 -1.76
CA LEU A 39 -14.93 25.63 -1.54
C LEU A 39 -16.39 25.28 -1.23
N LEU A 40 -16.85 24.06 -1.52
CA LEU A 40 -18.23 23.62 -1.19
C LEU A 40 -18.42 23.10 0.24
N ALA A 41 -17.36 23.11 1.07
CA ALA A 41 -17.43 22.83 2.51
C ALA A 41 -17.26 24.09 3.40
N ARG A 42 -17.24 25.29 2.81
CA ARG A 42 -17.06 26.56 3.54
C ARG A 42 -18.14 27.63 3.31
N HIS A 43 -19.21 27.34 2.58
CA HIS A 43 -20.38 28.23 2.47
C HIS A 43 -21.67 27.47 2.83
N THR A 44 -21.85 27.24 4.13
CA THR A 44 -23.15 27.08 4.78
C THR A 44 -23.10 27.86 6.09
N SER A 45 -22.90 29.16 5.97
CA SER A 45 -23.11 30.17 7.00
C SER A 45 -23.28 31.47 6.23
N GLU A 46 -24.40 32.15 6.44
CA GLU A 46 -24.86 33.36 5.73
C GLU A 46 -25.60 33.08 4.41
N LEU A 47 -26.92 32.91 4.54
CA LEU A 47 -27.86 33.45 3.57
C LEU A 47 -29.13 33.87 4.35
N ASP A 48 -29.36 35.18 4.34
CA ASP A 48 -30.53 35.85 4.90
C ASP A 48 -31.83 35.33 4.28
N LEU A 49 -32.82 35.13 5.14
CA LEU A 49 -34.19 34.77 4.79
C LEU A 49 -34.99 36.02 4.38
N PRO A 50 -35.88 35.94 3.37
CA PRO A 50 -36.80 37.03 3.09
C PRO A 50 -37.94 37.07 4.11
N ASP A 51 -38.24 38.29 4.53
CA ASP A 51 -39.20 38.69 5.56
C ASP A 51 -40.61 38.84 4.94
N VAL A 52 -41.58 37.97 5.27
CA VAL A 52 -43.02 38.30 5.16
C VAL A 52 -43.87 37.52 6.19
N ALA A 53 -44.58 38.32 7.00
CA ALA A 53 -45.84 38.08 7.74
C ALA A 53 -45.82 37.26 9.05
N ARG A 54 -45.84 38.01 10.16
CA ARG A 54 -46.41 37.61 11.46
C ARG A 54 -47.94 37.61 11.42
N PRO A 55 -48.57 36.82 12.31
CA PRO A 55 -49.56 37.42 13.20
C PRO A 55 -49.15 37.29 14.67
N HIS A 56 -49.38 38.37 15.40
CA HIS A 56 -49.34 38.46 16.86
C HIS A 56 -50.47 37.62 17.50
N ALA A 57 -50.16 36.95 18.61
CA ALA A 57 -51.08 36.84 19.75
C ALA A 57 -50.27 36.56 21.03
N ASP A 58 -50.57 37.36 22.04
CA ASP A 58 -50.06 37.37 23.41
C ASP A 58 -50.05 36.00 24.10
N LEU A 59 -49.15 35.82 25.08
CA LEU A 59 -49.53 35.77 26.50
C LEU A 59 -48.32 35.53 27.42
N SER A 60 -48.36 36.23 28.55
CA SER A 60 -47.37 36.35 29.62
C SER A 60 -47.07 35.05 30.37
N LEU A 61 -45.81 34.89 30.82
CA LEU A 61 -45.41 33.91 31.82
C LEU A 61 -45.33 34.54 33.22
N ARG A 62 -46.25 34.12 34.10
CA ARG A 62 -46.09 34.09 35.55
C ARG A 62 -46.53 32.71 36.06
N ASP A 63 -45.73 32.24 37.01
CA ASP A 63 -46.07 31.37 38.14
C ASP A 63 -45.93 29.82 38.12
N PHE A 64 -45.32 29.37 39.22
CA PHE A 64 -45.31 28.08 39.95
C PHE A 64 -44.42 26.88 39.52
N ASP A 65 -43.24 26.82 40.14
CA ASP A 65 -42.85 26.01 41.32
C ASP A 65 -43.08 24.48 41.44
N ASN A 66 -42.11 23.86 42.14
CA ASN A 66 -42.10 22.63 42.95
C ASN A 66 -42.10 21.23 42.29
N GLN A 67 -40.99 20.50 42.41
CA GLN A 67 -40.66 19.66 43.59
C GLN A 67 -39.30 18.94 43.38
N ARG A 68 -38.34 19.19 44.28
CA ARG A 68 -37.12 18.37 44.48
C ARG A 68 -36.86 18.21 45.98
N PRO A 69 -36.48 17.03 46.48
CA PRO A 69 -35.98 16.90 47.85
C PRO A 69 -34.47 17.16 47.95
N ARG A 70 -34.09 17.80 49.07
CA ARG A 70 -32.73 18.18 49.50
C ARG A 70 -32.00 17.03 50.20
N PRO A 71 -30.68 17.18 50.44
CA PRO A 71 -30.20 17.43 51.83
C PRO A 71 -29.13 18.57 51.89
N ARG A 72 -29.20 19.58 52.78
CA ARG A 72 -28.61 19.71 54.16
C ARG A 72 -27.16 19.17 54.27
N SER A 73 -26.14 19.85 54.79
CA SER A 73 -25.91 21.16 55.41
C SER A 73 -24.38 21.45 55.46
N LYS A 74 -23.97 22.71 55.60
CA LYS A 74 -22.59 23.19 55.82
C LYS A 74 -22.21 23.24 57.32
N SER A 75 -20.89 23.43 57.55
CA SER A 75 -20.15 23.93 58.74
C SER A 75 -19.38 22.84 59.53
N HIS A 76 -18.15 23.03 60.02
CA HIS A 76 -17.46 24.21 60.56
C HIS A 76 -15.92 24.19 60.38
N TYR A 77 -15.35 25.40 60.48
CA TYR A 77 -13.94 25.75 60.70
C TYR A 77 -13.41 25.32 62.08
N SER A 78 -12.11 25.01 62.20
CA SER A 78 -11.18 25.60 63.20
C SER A 78 -9.72 25.17 62.94
N GLU A 79 -8.84 26.09 63.32
CA GLU A 79 -7.41 26.24 63.05
C GLU A 79 -6.47 25.42 63.96
N ILE A 80 -5.16 25.66 63.76
CA ILE A 80 -3.98 25.46 64.65
C ILE A 80 -3.27 24.09 64.47
N SER A 81 -1.94 23.93 64.45
CA SER A 81 -0.75 24.73 64.16
C SER A 81 0.46 23.77 64.34
N LEU A 82 1.54 23.99 63.56
CA LEU A 82 2.97 23.69 63.82
C LEU A 82 3.43 22.32 64.38
N GLY A 83 4.34 21.67 63.66
CA GLY A 83 5.25 20.68 64.27
C GLY A 83 6.06 19.77 63.33
N SER A 84 7.24 20.23 62.93
CA SER A 84 8.51 19.50 62.78
C SER A 84 8.54 17.99 62.40
N ALA A 85 9.12 17.73 61.23
CA ALA A 85 10.22 16.79 60.94
C ALA A 85 10.14 15.26 61.25
N LYS A 86 10.60 14.54 60.20
CA LYS A 86 11.36 13.27 60.17
C LYS A 86 10.63 11.92 60.01
N THR A 87 11.05 11.27 58.91
CA THR A 87 11.41 9.85 58.72
C THR A 87 10.33 8.77 58.69
N GLY A 88 10.42 7.91 57.67
CA GLY A 88 10.19 6.47 57.85
C GLY A 88 9.10 5.85 56.99
N ARG A 89 9.50 4.91 56.14
CA ARG A 89 8.66 3.98 55.34
C ARG A 89 7.76 3.09 56.22
N SER A 90 6.60 2.71 55.68
CA SER A 90 5.89 1.40 55.76
C SER A 90 4.37 1.66 55.65
N SER A 91 3.71 1.24 54.57
CA SER A 91 3.00 -0.03 54.32
C SER A 91 1.68 -0.23 55.10
N LEU A 92 0.64 -0.57 54.33
CA LEU A 92 -0.60 -1.32 54.67
C LEU A 92 -1.71 -0.54 55.40
N ALA A 93 -2.80 -0.21 54.68
CA ALA A 93 -4.11 -0.91 54.70
C ALA A 93 -5.03 -0.26 55.76
N VAL A 94 -6.35 -0.09 55.69
CA VAL A 94 -7.55 -0.69 55.06
C VAL A 94 -8.58 0.48 55.11
N SER A 95 -9.47 0.71 54.15
CA SER A 95 -10.86 0.23 54.27
C SER A 95 -11.71 0.58 53.05
N SER A 96 -12.24 -0.48 52.46
CA SER A 96 -13.31 -0.52 51.48
C SER A 96 -14.57 0.21 51.93
N VAL A 97 -15.10 1.06 51.04
CA VAL A 97 -16.53 1.34 50.95
C VAL A 97 -17.00 0.89 49.58
N SER A 98 -17.62 -0.29 49.58
CA SER A 98 -18.28 -0.92 48.44
C SER A 98 -19.58 -0.20 48.10
N TYR A 99 -19.62 0.44 46.93
CA TYR A 99 -20.86 0.76 46.24
C TYR A 99 -21.07 -0.28 45.14
N GLY A 100 -22.17 -1.05 45.25
CA GLY A 100 -22.87 -1.81 44.20
C GLY A 100 -22.00 -2.52 43.16
N GLY A 101 -21.83 -3.83 43.30
CA GLY A 101 -21.15 -4.69 42.33
C GLY A 101 -21.79 -4.68 40.94
N GLY A 102 -21.28 -3.82 40.05
CA GLY A 102 -21.26 -4.11 38.63
C GLY A 102 -20.09 -5.05 38.36
N LYS A 103 -20.35 -6.28 37.92
CA LYS A 103 -19.30 -7.13 37.34
C LYS A 103 -18.53 -6.27 36.33
N GLN A 104 -17.22 -6.14 36.49
CA GLN A 104 -16.36 -5.61 35.45
C GLN A 104 -16.47 -6.61 34.29
N VAL A 105 -17.39 -6.34 33.35
CA VAL A 105 -17.62 -7.25 32.22
C VAL A 105 -16.34 -7.18 31.40
N ASN A 106 -15.56 -8.25 31.45
CA ASN A 106 -14.36 -8.35 30.63
C ASN A 106 -14.83 -8.27 29.17
N GLN A 107 -14.50 -7.17 28.50
CA GLN A 107 -14.93 -6.90 27.15
C GLN A 107 -14.26 -7.91 26.22
N PRO A 108 -14.98 -8.77 25.48
CA PRO A 108 -14.32 -9.75 24.65
C PRO A 108 -13.53 -9.08 23.52
N THR A 109 -12.41 -9.69 23.18
CA THR A 109 -11.46 -9.16 22.21
C THR A 109 -11.50 -9.98 20.92
N VAL A 110 -11.68 -9.29 19.80
CA VAL A 110 -11.70 -9.90 18.46
C VAL A 110 -10.48 -9.41 17.68
N LEU A 111 -9.68 -10.34 17.17
CA LEU A 111 -8.63 -10.06 16.20
C LEU A 111 -9.16 -10.27 14.80
N ILE A 112 -9.03 -9.25 13.95
CA ILE A 112 -9.39 -9.32 12.53
C ILE A 112 -8.17 -9.09 11.64
N THR A 113 -7.98 -10.01 10.69
CA THR A 113 -6.84 -9.96 9.75
C THR A 113 -7.12 -9.10 8.53
N SER A 114 -6.09 -8.77 7.76
CA SER A 114 -6.19 -8.07 6.48
C SER A 114 -6.77 -6.65 6.55
N ALA A 115 -6.32 -5.84 7.51
CA ALA A 115 -6.75 -4.45 7.71
C ALA A 115 -6.66 -3.49 6.49
N PRO A 116 -5.91 -3.74 5.40
CA PRO A 116 -6.08 -2.93 4.18
C PRO A 116 -7.47 -3.03 3.54
N GLU A 117 -8.23 -4.11 3.81
CA GLU A 117 -9.52 -4.38 3.16
C GLU A 117 -10.65 -3.53 3.74
N ARG A 118 -11.51 -2.99 2.85
CA ARG A 118 -12.69 -2.19 3.27
C ARG A 118 -13.70 -3.00 4.10
N ALA A 119 -13.77 -4.31 3.86
CA ALA A 119 -14.57 -5.24 4.67
C ALA A 119 -14.14 -5.25 6.13
N VAL A 120 -12.82 -5.15 6.38
CA VAL A 120 -12.24 -5.21 7.72
C VAL A 120 -12.50 -3.92 8.50
N ILE A 121 -12.49 -2.77 7.83
CA ILE A 121 -12.92 -1.50 8.44
C ILE A 121 -14.38 -1.57 8.87
N ALA A 122 -15.26 -2.11 8.00
CA ALA A 122 -16.67 -2.29 8.31
C ALA A 122 -16.88 -3.24 9.49
N ALA A 123 -16.17 -4.37 9.50
CA ALA A 123 -16.23 -5.33 10.60
C ALA A 123 -15.70 -4.75 11.91
N ALA A 124 -14.55 -4.05 11.89
CA ALA A 124 -14.00 -3.40 13.08
C ALA A 124 -14.98 -2.39 13.68
N ARG A 125 -15.59 -1.54 12.84
CA ARG A 125 -16.62 -0.58 13.28
C ARG A 125 -17.87 -1.29 13.84
N GLY A 126 -18.36 -2.31 13.15
CA GLY A 126 -19.52 -3.09 13.60
C GLY A 126 -19.27 -3.78 14.93
N LEU A 127 -18.11 -4.43 15.10
CA LEU A 127 -17.71 -5.11 16.33
C LEU A 127 -17.52 -4.12 17.49
N SER A 128 -16.84 -3.00 17.24
CA SER A 128 -16.60 -1.97 18.26
C SER A 128 -17.92 -1.37 18.78
N VAL A 129 -18.86 -1.05 17.89
CA VAL A 129 -20.19 -0.55 18.28
C VAL A 129 -21.00 -1.61 19.05
N HIS A 130 -20.81 -2.89 18.71
CA HIS A 130 -21.44 -4.01 19.43
C HIS A 130 -20.79 -4.32 20.79
N GLY A 131 -19.72 -3.60 21.15
CA GLY A 131 -19.06 -3.75 22.44
C GLY A 131 -17.90 -4.75 22.45
N TYR A 132 -17.32 -5.10 21.31
CA TYR A 132 -16.06 -5.85 21.26
C TYR A 132 -14.84 -4.93 21.26
N ARG A 133 -13.75 -5.35 21.94
CA ARG A 133 -12.42 -4.75 21.75
C ARG A 133 -11.82 -5.32 20.46
N VAL A 134 -11.40 -4.48 19.53
CA VAL A 134 -10.90 -4.94 18.22
C VAL A 134 -9.39 -4.81 18.12
N VAL A 135 -8.72 -5.87 17.68
CA VAL A 135 -7.30 -5.88 17.29
C VAL A 135 -7.24 -6.07 15.77
N ALA A 136 -6.68 -5.10 15.05
CA ALA A 136 -6.56 -5.17 13.59
C ALA A 136 -5.14 -5.56 13.18
N VAL A 137 -4.99 -6.48 12.23
CA VAL A 137 -3.66 -6.86 11.71
C VAL A 137 -3.55 -6.67 10.21
N ALA A 138 -2.40 -6.18 9.75
CA ALA A 138 -2.07 -5.99 8.34
C ALA A 138 -0.72 -6.64 8.01
N THR A 139 -0.36 -6.69 6.72
CA THR A 139 0.95 -7.14 6.25
C THR A 139 1.92 -5.98 5.97
N ARG A 140 1.42 -4.74 6.05
CA ARG A 140 2.18 -3.51 5.83
C ARG A 140 1.47 -2.34 6.51
N ALA A 141 2.23 -1.28 6.78
CA ALA A 141 1.73 0.01 7.23
C ALA A 141 2.42 1.14 6.42
N PRO A 142 1.77 2.31 6.25
CA PRO A 142 0.41 2.64 6.70
C PRO A 142 -0.67 2.09 5.74
N VAL A 143 -1.84 1.70 6.31
CA VAL A 143 -3.04 1.30 5.56
C VAL A 143 -4.31 1.76 6.28
N ALA A 144 -5.39 1.97 5.52
CA ALA A 144 -6.61 2.62 6.02
C ALA A 144 -7.23 1.95 7.27
N GLY A 145 -7.30 0.61 7.31
CA GLY A 145 -7.87 -0.08 8.46
C GLY A 145 -6.98 -0.19 9.69
N LEU A 146 -5.70 0.23 9.63
CA LEU A 146 -4.89 0.43 10.84
C LEU A 146 -5.09 1.82 11.46
N CYS A 147 -5.75 2.74 10.74
CA CYS A 147 -6.02 4.10 11.20
C CYS A 147 -7.44 4.29 11.74
N THR A 148 -8.28 3.24 11.75
CA THR A 148 -9.63 3.33 12.29
C THR A 148 -9.61 3.45 13.81
N ARG A 149 -10.41 4.36 14.35
CA ARG A 149 -10.65 4.50 15.79
C ARG A 149 -11.34 3.28 16.41
N ALA A 150 -11.95 2.43 15.58
CA ALA A 150 -12.62 1.21 16.03
C ALA A 150 -11.62 0.11 16.44
N ALA A 151 -10.36 0.19 16.00
CA ALA A 151 -9.31 -0.73 16.40
C ALA A 151 -8.61 -0.20 17.66
N ALA A 152 -8.60 -1.00 18.73
CA ALA A 152 -7.95 -0.69 19.99
C ALA A 152 -6.45 -1.02 19.97
N ALA A 153 -6.01 -1.89 19.07
CA ALA A 153 -4.61 -2.19 18.80
C ALA A 153 -4.41 -2.60 17.33
N CYS A 154 -3.21 -2.36 16.81
CA CYS A 154 -2.84 -2.57 15.42
C CYS A 154 -1.48 -3.27 15.33
N HIS A 155 -1.37 -4.33 14.52
CA HIS A 155 -0.11 -5.04 14.31
C HIS A 155 0.20 -5.25 12.82
N VAL A 156 1.49 -5.29 12.49
CA VAL A 156 1.98 -5.64 11.15
C VAL A 156 2.66 -7.00 11.22
N LEU A 157 2.15 -7.97 10.46
CA LEU A 157 2.59 -9.37 10.46
C LEU A 157 3.17 -9.76 9.08
N SER A 158 3.70 -10.98 8.99
CA SER A 158 4.17 -11.57 7.74
C SER A 158 3.04 -11.73 6.72
N ASP A 159 3.36 -11.80 5.43
CA ASP A 159 2.35 -11.95 4.38
C ASP A 159 1.87 -13.42 4.31
N PRO A 160 0.56 -13.72 4.51
CA PRO A 160 0.03 -15.07 4.39
C PRO A 160 0.16 -15.67 2.99
N LEU A 161 0.36 -14.84 1.96
CA LEU A 161 0.63 -15.31 0.59
C LEU A 161 2.06 -15.81 0.42
N ARG A 162 3.00 -15.43 1.28
CA ARG A 162 4.42 -15.81 1.21
C ARG A 162 4.80 -16.86 2.23
N ASP A 163 4.35 -16.69 3.47
CA ASP A 163 4.67 -17.61 4.57
C ASP A 163 3.43 -17.79 5.47
N PRO A 164 2.49 -18.67 5.06
CA PRO A 164 1.24 -18.89 5.78
C PRO A 164 1.47 -19.41 7.21
N ARG A 165 2.50 -20.22 7.43
CA ARG A 165 2.82 -20.78 8.76
C ARG A 165 3.33 -19.70 9.71
N ARG A 166 4.27 -18.87 9.26
CA ARG A 166 4.77 -17.76 10.07
C ARG A 166 3.67 -16.74 10.34
N PHE A 167 2.84 -16.42 9.36
CA PHE A 167 1.69 -15.55 9.56
C PHE A 167 0.78 -16.09 10.67
N THR A 168 0.37 -17.36 10.61
CA THR A 168 -0.52 -17.95 11.63
C THR A 168 0.16 -18.05 13.00
N THR A 169 1.47 -18.32 13.04
CA THR A 169 2.26 -18.28 14.30
C THR A 169 2.20 -16.90 14.95
N GLN A 170 2.42 -15.84 14.17
CA GLN A 170 2.36 -14.47 14.67
C GLN A 170 0.93 -14.06 15.07
N VAL A 171 -0.10 -14.55 14.38
CA VAL A 171 -1.49 -14.36 14.81
C VAL A 171 -1.72 -14.99 16.18
N ALA A 172 -1.22 -16.21 16.43
CA ALA A 172 -1.33 -16.86 17.74
C ALA A 172 -0.54 -16.12 18.83
N GLU A 173 0.64 -15.57 18.52
CA GLU A 173 1.42 -14.73 19.45
C GLU A 173 0.68 -13.46 19.84
N VAL A 174 0.14 -12.72 18.86
CA VAL A 174 -0.68 -11.53 19.12
C VAL A 174 -1.94 -11.90 19.90
N ALA A 175 -2.58 -13.03 19.56
CA ALA A 175 -3.76 -13.50 20.27
C ALA A 175 -3.49 -13.73 21.76
N ARG A 176 -2.37 -14.38 22.11
CA ARG A 176 -1.96 -14.56 23.51
C ARG A 176 -1.65 -13.22 24.18
N ALA A 177 -0.88 -12.36 23.52
CA ALA A 177 -0.45 -11.08 24.07
C ALA A 177 -1.62 -10.12 24.33
N GLN A 178 -2.61 -10.10 23.43
CA GLN A 178 -3.78 -9.22 23.50
C GLN A 178 -4.99 -9.88 24.17
N ARG A 179 -4.87 -11.13 24.65
CA ARG A 179 -5.96 -11.92 25.24
C ARG A 179 -7.19 -11.95 24.33
N VAL A 180 -6.95 -12.30 23.06
CA VAL A 180 -7.99 -12.41 22.03
C VAL A 180 -8.89 -13.59 22.35
N ASP A 181 -10.20 -13.38 22.26
CA ASP A 181 -11.20 -14.44 22.39
C ASP A 181 -11.57 -15.02 21.03
N VAL A 182 -11.67 -14.17 19.99
CA VAL A 182 -12.09 -14.58 18.64
C VAL A 182 -11.12 -14.09 17.55
N VAL A 183 -10.79 -14.95 16.58
CA VAL A 183 -10.07 -14.55 15.35
C VAL A 183 -10.98 -14.61 14.13
N LEU A 184 -11.00 -13.54 13.33
CA LEU A 184 -11.74 -13.44 12.07
C LEU A 184 -10.80 -13.26 10.86
N PRO A 185 -10.89 -14.13 9.84
CA PRO A 185 -10.17 -13.93 8.58
C PRO A 185 -10.78 -12.79 7.76
N GLY A 186 -9.95 -11.83 7.35
CA GLY A 186 -10.37 -10.67 6.55
C GLY A 186 -10.35 -10.89 5.04
N CYS A 187 -9.63 -11.89 4.54
CA CYS A 187 -9.58 -12.24 3.13
C CYS A 187 -9.31 -13.73 2.92
N ASP A 188 -9.42 -14.20 1.68
CA ASP A 188 -9.22 -15.62 1.32
C ASP A 188 -7.82 -16.12 1.69
N ALA A 189 -6.79 -15.27 1.57
CA ALA A 189 -5.41 -15.63 1.89
C ALA A 189 -5.22 -15.89 3.39
N SER A 190 -5.73 -15.00 4.24
CA SER A 190 -5.64 -15.21 5.69
C SER A 190 -6.57 -16.34 6.14
N LEU A 191 -7.75 -16.50 5.54
CA LEU A 191 -8.62 -17.65 5.79
C LEU A 191 -7.90 -18.97 5.53
N ARG A 192 -7.26 -19.10 4.36
CA ARG A 192 -6.53 -20.31 3.98
C ARG A 192 -5.37 -20.57 4.94
N ALA A 193 -4.54 -19.55 5.22
CA ALA A 193 -3.38 -19.70 6.10
C ALA A 193 -3.77 -20.11 7.54
N LEU A 194 -4.82 -19.50 8.09
CA LEU A 194 -5.33 -19.85 9.43
C LEU A 194 -5.95 -21.25 9.45
N SER A 195 -6.61 -21.68 8.38
CA SER A 195 -7.18 -23.02 8.28
C SER A 195 -6.11 -24.10 8.09
N GLU A 196 -5.06 -23.84 7.31
CA GLU A 196 -3.95 -24.76 7.06
C GLU A 196 -3.10 -25.02 8.31
N HIS A 197 -2.96 -24.02 9.18
CA HIS A 197 -2.18 -24.10 10.42
C HIS A 197 -3.03 -23.89 11.66
N ARG A 198 -4.26 -24.42 11.63
CA ARG A 198 -5.26 -24.27 12.70
C ARG A 198 -4.81 -24.83 14.05
N ASP A 199 -3.91 -25.82 14.04
CA ASP A 199 -3.29 -26.41 15.23
C ASP A 199 -2.58 -25.37 16.10
N LEU A 200 -2.07 -24.29 15.50
CA LEU A 200 -1.44 -23.19 16.22
C LEU A 200 -2.44 -22.27 16.95
N LEU A 201 -3.71 -22.32 16.59
CA LEU A 201 -4.80 -21.51 17.15
C LEU A 201 -5.66 -22.29 18.15
N GLU A 202 -5.66 -23.62 18.05
CA GLU A 202 -6.41 -24.50 18.95
C GLU A 202 -5.96 -24.30 20.41
N GLY A 203 -6.93 -24.08 21.30
CA GLY A 203 -6.67 -23.74 22.71
C GLY A 203 -6.17 -22.32 22.95
N VAL A 204 -5.99 -21.49 21.91
CA VAL A 204 -5.58 -20.08 22.03
C VAL A 204 -6.76 -19.13 21.85
N VAL A 205 -7.59 -19.38 20.84
CA VAL A 205 -8.73 -18.52 20.46
C VAL A 205 -9.89 -19.36 19.95
N ALA A 206 -11.12 -18.86 20.11
CA ALA A 206 -12.24 -19.33 19.31
C ALA A 206 -12.06 -18.80 17.87
N HIS A 207 -12.03 -19.69 16.89
CA HIS A 207 -11.91 -19.27 15.49
C HIS A 207 -13.15 -19.65 14.67
N GLY A 208 -13.89 -20.69 15.08
CA GLY A 208 -15.07 -21.17 14.36
C GLY A 208 -14.81 -21.70 12.94
N LEU A 209 -13.55 -21.62 12.46
CA LEU A 209 -13.13 -22.13 11.16
C LEU A 209 -13.57 -23.60 10.97
N PRO A 210 -14.27 -23.91 9.87
CA PRO A 210 -14.50 -25.29 9.47
C PRO A 210 -13.20 -26.06 9.21
N SER A 211 -13.31 -27.38 9.00
CA SER A 211 -12.16 -28.20 8.63
C SER A 211 -11.44 -27.66 7.38
N ARG A 212 -10.13 -27.93 7.26
CA ARG A 212 -9.34 -27.53 6.08
C ARG A 212 -9.99 -27.96 4.77
N GLY A 213 -10.54 -29.17 4.72
CA GLY A 213 -11.25 -29.68 3.54
C GLY A 213 -12.49 -28.85 3.20
N VAL A 214 -13.27 -28.40 4.20
CA VAL A 214 -14.41 -27.50 3.97
C VAL A 214 -13.94 -26.15 3.43
N VAL A 215 -12.92 -25.53 4.05
CA VAL A 215 -12.41 -24.22 3.62
C VAL A 215 -11.95 -24.27 2.16
N LEU A 216 -11.17 -25.29 1.79
CA LEU A 216 -10.71 -25.46 0.40
C LEU A 216 -11.87 -25.68 -0.58
N ARG A 217 -12.88 -26.48 -0.21
CA ARG A 217 -14.09 -26.65 -1.03
C ARG A 217 -14.89 -25.36 -1.18
N SER A 218 -14.97 -24.54 -0.14
CA SER A 218 -15.66 -23.24 -0.20
C SER A 218 -14.92 -22.20 -1.05
N LEU A 219 -13.61 -22.37 -1.28
CA LEU A 219 -12.82 -21.55 -2.19
C LEU A 219 -12.77 -22.10 -3.63
N ASP A 220 -13.37 -23.27 -3.88
CA ASP A 220 -13.47 -23.92 -5.19
C ASP A 220 -14.75 -23.50 -5.92
N LYS A 221 -14.60 -22.84 -7.08
CA LYS A 221 -15.75 -22.43 -7.90
C LYS A 221 -16.52 -23.61 -8.50
N LEU A 222 -15.88 -24.75 -8.70
CA LEU A 222 -16.59 -25.98 -9.09
C LEU A 222 -17.31 -26.62 -7.91
N GLY A 223 -16.72 -26.52 -6.71
CA GLY A 223 -17.37 -26.89 -5.46
C GLY A 223 -18.68 -26.13 -5.24
N LEU A 224 -18.68 -24.81 -5.51
CA LEU A 224 -19.88 -23.98 -5.48
C LEU A 224 -20.96 -24.46 -6.47
N ALA A 225 -20.58 -24.75 -7.72
CA ALA A 225 -21.55 -25.20 -8.73
C ALA A 225 -22.23 -26.52 -8.35
N ARG A 226 -21.46 -27.48 -7.84
CA ARG A 226 -22.00 -28.78 -7.35
C ARG A 226 -22.91 -28.59 -6.13
N ALA A 227 -22.52 -27.72 -5.19
CA ALA A 227 -23.34 -27.42 -4.02
C ALA A 227 -24.63 -26.67 -4.39
N ALA A 228 -24.59 -25.83 -5.43
CA ALA A 228 -25.76 -25.16 -5.97
C ALA A 228 -26.74 -26.15 -6.60
N GLU A 229 -26.24 -27.08 -7.42
CA GLU A 229 -27.05 -28.15 -8.03
C GLU A 229 -27.75 -29.00 -6.97
N ALA A 230 -27.02 -29.44 -5.94
CA ALA A 230 -27.58 -30.20 -4.81
C ALA A 230 -28.64 -29.42 -3.98
N ALA A 231 -28.66 -28.10 -4.10
CA ALA A 231 -29.62 -27.21 -3.44
C ALA A 231 -30.73 -26.72 -4.38
N ASP A 232 -30.93 -27.40 -5.51
CA ASP A 232 -31.89 -27.04 -6.56
C ASP A 232 -31.70 -25.60 -7.09
N MET A 233 -30.45 -25.14 -7.15
CA MET A 233 -30.06 -23.87 -7.74
C MET A 233 -29.34 -24.09 -9.07
N VAL A 234 -29.68 -23.28 -10.06
CA VAL A 234 -29.03 -23.31 -11.37
C VAL A 234 -27.77 -22.45 -11.32
N SER A 235 -26.61 -23.03 -11.62
CA SER A 235 -25.37 -22.25 -11.85
C SER A 235 -25.21 -21.87 -13.32
N PRO A 236 -24.38 -20.86 -13.66
CA PRO A 236 -24.02 -20.60 -15.05
C PRO A 236 -23.38 -21.82 -15.71
N GLU A 237 -23.68 -22.05 -16.98
CA GLU A 237 -23.01 -23.09 -17.78
C GLU A 237 -21.50 -22.84 -17.74
N THR A 238 -20.72 -23.89 -17.46
CA THR A 238 -19.29 -23.76 -17.15
C THR A 238 -18.50 -24.86 -17.82
N ASP A 239 -17.50 -24.48 -18.63
CA ASP A 239 -16.51 -25.41 -19.15
C ASP A 239 -15.21 -25.31 -18.36
N VAL A 240 -14.73 -26.47 -17.89
CA VAL A 240 -13.42 -26.62 -17.26
C VAL A 240 -12.38 -26.85 -18.34
N CYS A 241 -11.60 -25.81 -18.63
CA CYS A 241 -10.62 -25.81 -19.70
C CYS A 241 -9.23 -26.01 -19.09
N ARG A 242 -8.54 -27.08 -19.50
CA ARG A 242 -7.22 -27.45 -18.99
C ARG A 242 -6.07 -26.97 -19.88
N ASP A 243 -6.40 -26.39 -21.02
CA ASP A 243 -5.45 -25.85 -21.99
C ASP A 243 -6.11 -24.67 -22.75
N ALA A 244 -5.30 -23.93 -23.49
CA ALA A 244 -5.78 -22.78 -24.24
C ALA A 244 -6.77 -23.12 -25.36
N GLU A 245 -6.63 -24.30 -25.99
CA GLU A 245 -7.49 -24.72 -27.10
C GLU A 245 -8.90 -25.09 -26.63
N SER A 246 -9.03 -25.84 -25.54
CA SER A 246 -10.31 -26.13 -24.89
C SER A 246 -11.03 -24.85 -24.45
N ALA A 247 -10.28 -23.85 -23.95
CA ALA A 247 -10.84 -22.55 -23.59
C ALA A 247 -11.36 -21.76 -24.81
N ARG A 248 -10.64 -21.81 -25.94
CA ARG A 248 -11.08 -21.20 -27.21
C ARG A 248 -12.33 -21.88 -27.75
N LEU A 249 -12.38 -23.22 -27.73
CA LEU A 249 -13.54 -23.99 -28.17
C LEU A 249 -14.78 -23.67 -27.31
N ALA A 250 -14.62 -23.67 -25.99
CA ALA A 250 -15.68 -23.28 -25.05
C ALA A 250 -16.19 -21.86 -25.34
N ALA A 251 -15.28 -20.90 -25.53
CA ALA A 251 -15.66 -19.52 -25.82
C ALA A 251 -16.38 -19.35 -27.17
N ARG A 252 -15.98 -20.10 -28.20
CA ARG A 252 -16.68 -20.13 -29.50
C ARG A 252 -18.08 -20.74 -29.37
N ARG A 253 -18.23 -21.78 -28.55
CA ARG A 253 -19.53 -22.42 -28.26
C ARG A 253 -20.47 -21.50 -27.50
N PHE A 254 -20.00 -20.83 -26.45
CA PHE A 254 -20.82 -19.89 -25.67
C PHE A 254 -21.10 -18.58 -26.39
N GLY A 255 -20.21 -18.18 -27.29
CA GLY A 255 -20.22 -16.86 -27.91
C GLY A 255 -19.71 -15.76 -26.97
N PHE A 256 -19.09 -14.73 -27.55
CA PHE A 256 -18.58 -13.59 -26.81
C PHE A 256 -19.70 -12.58 -26.44
N PRO A 257 -19.59 -11.85 -25.32
CA PRO A 257 -18.51 -11.92 -24.34
C PRO A 257 -18.63 -13.13 -23.39
N VAL A 258 -17.48 -13.66 -22.97
CA VAL A 258 -17.38 -14.73 -21.96
C VAL A 258 -16.71 -14.22 -20.69
N ILE A 259 -16.97 -14.90 -19.58
CA ILE A 259 -16.22 -14.73 -18.34
C ILE A 259 -15.24 -15.89 -18.21
N VAL A 260 -13.97 -15.56 -17.97
CA VAL A 260 -12.90 -16.51 -17.69
C VAL A 260 -12.50 -16.35 -16.23
N LYS A 261 -12.48 -17.44 -15.45
CA LYS A 261 -12.13 -17.43 -14.04
C LYS A 261 -11.10 -18.52 -13.74
N PRO A 262 -10.11 -18.29 -12.87
CA PRO A 262 -9.36 -19.40 -12.30
C PRO A 262 -10.30 -20.21 -11.39
N GLN A 263 -10.11 -21.54 -11.33
CA GLN A 263 -10.92 -22.40 -10.47
C GLN A 263 -10.87 -21.92 -9.01
N PHE A 264 -9.66 -21.63 -8.50
CA PHE A 264 -9.42 -21.07 -7.19
C PHE A 264 -9.06 -19.58 -7.28
N SER A 265 -9.48 -18.79 -6.29
CA SER A 265 -9.09 -17.37 -6.22
C SER A 265 -7.66 -17.17 -5.72
N LEU A 266 -7.04 -18.20 -5.14
CA LEU A 266 -5.63 -18.25 -4.76
C LEU A 266 -4.93 -19.30 -5.63
N VAL A 267 -4.00 -18.85 -6.47
CA VAL A 267 -3.22 -19.72 -7.39
C VAL A 267 -1.81 -19.86 -6.84
N ASP A 268 -1.31 -21.08 -6.77
CA ASP A 268 0.06 -21.36 -6.35
C ASP A 268 1.02 -21.13 -7.53
N ARG A 269 2.08 -20.36 -7.29
CA ARG A 269 3.16 -20.09 -8.27
C ARG A 269 4.49 -20.74 -7.87
N GLY A 270 4.49 -21.62 -6.88
CA GLY A 270 5.66 -22.32 -6.36
C GLY A 270 6.33 -21.57 -5.20
N ASP A 271 6.68 -20.30 -5.38
CA ASP A 271 7.32 -19.47 -4.35
C ASP A 271 6.32 -18.69 -3.47
N ARG A 272 5.10 -18.51 -3.95
CA ARG A 272 4.03 -17.77 -3.27
C ARG A 272 2.64 -18.11 -3.82
N LEU A 273 1.63 -17.76 -3.05
CA LEU A 273 0.25 -17.69 -3.53
C LEU A 273 -0.03 -16.33 -4.19
N GLU A 274 -0.80 -16.34 -5.27
CA GLU A 274 -1.28 -15.14 -5.95
C GLU A 274 -2.80 -15.09 -5.97
N GLN A 275 -3.36 -13.92 -5.62
CA GLN A 275 -4.79 -13.70 -5.71
C GLN A 275 -5.20 -13.36 -7.15
N GLN A 276 -6.08 -14.17 -7.73
CA GLN A 276 -6.62 -14.02 -9.08
C GLN A 276 -8.15 -13.99 -9.03
N GLY A 277 -8.78 -13.42 -10.05
CA GLY A 277 -10.24 -13.32 -10.11
C GLY A 277 -10.76 -13.32 -11.53
N GLY A 278 -12.07 -13.43 -11.68
CA GLY A 278 -12.73 -13.47 -12.98
C GLY A 278 -12.44 -12.26 -13.86
N ARG A 279 -12.36 -12.48 -15.17
CA ARG A 279 -12.14 -11.46 -16.19
C ARG A 279 -13.10 -11.69 -17.34
N VAL A 280 -13.49 -10.61 -18.01
CA VAL A 280 -14.32 -10.68 -19.21
C VAL A 280 -13.41 -10.69 -20.42
N ALA A 281 -13.63 -11.63 -21.32
CA ALA A 281 -13.12 -11.57 -22.68
C ALA A 281 -14.27 -11.18 -23.61
N THR A 282 -14.09 -10.12 -24.39
CA THR A 282 -15.05 -9.71 -25.44
C THR A 282 -14.65 -10.21 -26.81
N THR A 283 -13.40 -10.66 -26.96
CA THR A 283 -12.86 -11.22 -28.20
C THR A 283 -11.94 -12.40 -27.91
N GLU A 284 -11.67 -13.22 -28.93
CA GLU A 284 -10.75 -14.35 -28.84
C GLU A 284 -9.29 -13.91 -28.57
N ARG A 285 -8.91 -12.73 -29.08
CA ARG A 285 -7.60 -12.12 -28.78
C ARG A 285 -7.48 -11.76 -27.30
N GLU A 286 -8.51 -11.16 -26.72
CA GLU A 286 -8.56 -10.86 -25.29
C GLU A 286 -8.55 -12.13 -24.44
N LEU A 287 -9.28 -13.16 -24.85
CA LEU A 287 -9.28 -14.46 -24.21
C LEU A 287 -7.86 -15.04 -24.14
N THR A 288 -7.14 -15.07 -25.27
CA THR A 288 -5.77 -15.60 -25.32
C THR A 288 -4.84 -14.90 -24.32
N GLY A 289 -4.86 -13.56 -24.28
CA GLY A 289 -4.05 -12.80 -23.32
C GLY A 289 -4.48 -12.96 -21.85
N LEU A 290 -5.71 -13.40 -21.59
CA LEU A 290 -6.18 -13.74 -20.23
C LEU A 290 -5.69 -15.13 -19.80
N LEU A 291 -5.66 -16.10 -20.71
CA LEU A 291 -5.25 -17.48 -20.41
C LEU A 291 -3.78 -17.54 -19.95
N GLU A 292 -2.88 -16.84 -20.66
CA GLU A 292 -1.47 -16.72 -20.29
C GLU A 292 -1.27 -16.18 -18.85
N ARG A 293 -2.20 -15.35 -18.38
CA ARG A 293 -2.11 -14.72 -17.06
C ARG A 293 -2.74 -15.54 -15.94
N LEU A 294 -3.88 -16.16 -16.20
CA LEU A 294 -4.68 -16.81 -15.16
C LEU A 294 -4.09 -18.17 -14.75
N GLY A 295 -3.37 -18.84 -15.66
CA GLY A 295 -2.88 -20.20 -15.44
C GLY A 295 -3.99 -21.24 -15.52
N GLU A 296 -3.61 -22.51 -15.72
CA GLU A 296 -4.53 -23.62 -15.94
C GLU A 296 -4.77 -24.42 -14.65
N PRO A 297 -5.97 -25.00 -14.45
CA PRO A 297 -7.16 -24.92 -15.30
C PRO A 297 -7.95 -23.62 -15.11
N VAL A 298 -8.65 -23.19 -16.17
CA VAL A 298 -9.60 -22.06 -16.14
C VAL A 298 -11.04 -22.53 -16.35
N LEU A 299 -11.98 -21.74 -15.84
CA LEU A 299 -13.40 -21.89 -16.06
C LEU A 299 -13.85 -20.84 -17.08
N VAL A 300 -14.49 -21.29 -18.16
CA VAL A 300 -15.10 -20.43 -19.18
C VAL A 300 -16.62 -20.51 -19.03
N GLN A 301 -17.27 -19.34 -18.95
CA GLN A 301 -18.72 -19.21 -18.73
C GLN A 301 -19.29 -18.15 -19.68
N PRO A 302 -20.55 -18.28 -20.15
CA PRO A 302 -21.22 -17.18 -20.85
C PRO A 302 -21.39 -15.99 -19.90
N ARG A 303 -21.27 -14.76 -20.45
CA ARG A 303 -21.57 -13.55 -19.69
C ARG A 303 -23.08 -13.46 -19.47
N MET A 304 -23.53 -13.83 -18.28
CA MET A 304 -24.95 -13.74 -17.91
C MET A 304 -25.47 -12.30 -18.03
N ARG A 305 -26.65 -12.16 -18.64
CA ARG A 305 -27.44 -10.92 -18.63
C ARG A 305 -28.27 -10.84 -17.35
N GLY A 306 -28.55 -9.62 -16.90
CA GLY A 306 -29.37 -9.37 -15.72
C GLY A 306 -28.62 -8.64 -14.58
N ALA A 307 -29.25 -8.61 -13.40
CA ALA A 307 -28.76 -7.84 -12.25
C ALA A 307 -27.97 -8.72 -11.27
N THR A 308 -26.88 -8.17 -10.74
CA THR A 308 -26.09 -8.82 -9.68
C THR A 308 -26.70 -8.53 -8.31
N TYR A 309 -26.73 -9.56 -7.47
CA TYR A 309 -27.18 -9.51 -6.09
C TYR A 309 -26.10 -10.09 -5.17
N SER A 310 -26.07 -9.63 -3.94
CA SER A 310 -25.26 -10.18 -2.86
C SER A 310 -26.19 -10.66 -1.75
N LEU A 311 -26.00 -11.90 -1.32
CA LEU A 311 -26.60 -12.46 -0.12
C LEU A 311 -25.47 -12.74 0.87
N GLY A 312 -25.26 -11.83 1.80
CA GLY A 312 -24.38 -12.03 2.94
C GLY A 312 -25.09 -12.71 4.09
N GLY A 313 -24.38 -13.53 4.87
CA GLY A 313 -24.97 -14.17 6.03
C GLY A 313 -23.98 -14.74 7.04
N VAL A 314 -24.54 -15.30 8.10
CA VAL A 314 -23.83 -16.11 9.10
C VAL A 314 -24.48 -17.49 9.14
N ALA A 315 -23.72 -18.53 8.81
CA ALA A 315 -24.21 -19.91 8.88
C ALA A 315 -23.66 -20.63 10.10
N ALA A 316 -24.51 -21.37 10.79
CA ALA A 316 -24.17 -22.24 11.90
C ALA A 316 -24.87 -23.60 11.75
N ALA A 317 -24.63 -24.52 12.69
CA ALA A 317 -25.30 -25.82 12.71
C ALA A 317 -26.83 -25.70 12.77
N ALA A 318 -27.34 -24.65 13.41
CA ALA A 318 -28.77 -24.37 13.57
C ALA A 318 -29.41 -23.67 12.34
N GLY A 319 -28.64 -23.38 11.29
CA GLY A 319 -29.10 -22.67 10.11
C GLY A 319 -28.50 -21.27 9.96
N LEU A 320 -29.21 -20.38 9.26
CA LEU A 320 -28.80 -19.00 9.04
C LEU A 320 -29.12 -18.10 10.24
N LEU A 321 -28.08 -17.59 10.90
CA LEU A 321 -28.19 -16.73 12.09
C LEU A 321 -28.34 -15.24 11.75
N GLY A 322 -27.97 -14.86 10.53
CA GLY A 322 -28.08 -13.49 10.06
C GLY A 322 -28.01 -13.44 8.55
N THR A 323 -28.77 -12.54 7.93
CA THR A 323 -28.79 -12.40 6.46
C THR A 323 -28.91 -10.95 6.01
N SER A 324 -28.24 -10.60 4.92
CA SER A 324 -28.39 -9.33 4.23
C SER A 324 -28.45 -9.58 2.73
N PHE A 325 -29.57 -9.21 2.10
CA PHE A 325 -29.76 -9.32 0.67
C PHE A 325 -29.76 -7.95 0.02
N ALA A 326 -28.93 -7.76 -1.01
CA ALA A 326 -28.76 -6.48 -1.67
C ALA A 326 -28.63 -6.62 -3.18
N ARG A 327 -29.18 -5.66 -3.91
CA ARG A 327 -28.98 -5.52 -5.36
C ARG A 327 -27.79 -4.59 -5.61
N TYR A 328 -26.88 -5.01 -6.47
CA TYR A 328 -25.81 -4.14 -6.96
C TYR A 328 -26.36 -3.28 -8.10
N GLU A 329 -26.43 -1.96 -7.90
CA GLU A 329 -26.80 -1.02 -8.97
C GLU A 329 -25.57 -0.63 -9.80
N ARG A 330 -24.38 -0.70 -9.21
CA ARG A 330 -23.14 -0.29 -9.88
C ARG A 330 -21.94 -1.05 -9.36
N THR A 331 -21.06 -1.44 -10.29
CA THR A 331 -19.79 -2.14 -10.04
C THR A 331 -18.62 -1.43 -10.73
N TRP A 332 -17.39 -1.66 -10.25
CA TRP A 332 -16.17 -1.21 -10.90
C TRP A 332 -15.11 -2.33 -10.96
N PRO A 333 -14.58 -2.67 -12.17
CA PRO A 333 -15.01 -2.18 -13.49
C PRO A 333 -16.49 -2.49 -13.79
N ALA A 334 -17.10 -1.69 -14.67
CA ALA A 334 -18.53 -1.81 -14.95
C ALA A 334 -18.89 -3.20 -15.48
N GLY A 335 -19.87 -3.84 -14.85
CA GLY A 335 -20.44 -5.12 -15.24
C GLY A 335 -19.62 -6.36 -14.88
N ALA A 336 -18.40 -6.23 -14.35
CA ALA A 336 -17.56 -7.37 -13.95
C ALA A 336 -16.51 -6.93 -12.91
N GLY A 337 -16.98 -6.41 -11.78
CA GLY A 337 -16.10 -5.89 -10.75
C GLY A 337 -16.78 -5.71 -9.42
N ASN A 338 -16.04 -5.13 -8.48
CA ASN A 338 -16.49 -4.91 -7.12
C ASN A 338 -17.66 -3.92 -7.08
N VAL A 339 -18.64 -4.19 -6.23
CA VAL A 339 -19.75 -3.27 -5.96
C VAL A 339 -19.26 -1.89 -5.54
N THR A 340 -19.79 -0.87 -6.21
CA THR A 340 -19.60 0.54 -5.86
C THR A 340 -20.86 1.16 -5.30
N PHE A 341 -22.03 0.68 -5.73
CA PHE A 341 -23.32 1.11 -5.21
C PHE A 341 -24.27 -0.08 -5.12
N ALA A 342 -24.90 -0.24 -3.96
CA ALA A 342 -25.89 -1.28 -3.73
C ALA A 342 -27.01 -0.79 -2.80
N GLU A 343 -28.15 -1.47 -2.88
CA GLU A 343 -29.31 -1.23 -2.04
C GLU A 343 -29.86 -2.56 -1.48
N THR A 344 -30.11 -2.61 -0.17
CA THR A 344 -30.70 -3.77 0.49
C THR A 344 -32.15 -3.96 0.10
N GLN A 345 -32.57 -5.21 -0.10
CA GLN A 345 -33.93 -5.61 -0.46
C GLN A 345 -34.39 -6.79 0.40
N HIS A 346 -35.69 -7.08 0.38
CA HIS A 346 -36.18 -8.33 0.97
C HIS A 346 -35.70 -9.52 0.12
N ALA A 347 -35.09 -10.50 0.79
CA ALA A 347 -34.77 -11.77 0.16
C ALA A 347 -36.05 -12.58 -0.05
N PRO A 348 -36.27 -13.18 -1.22
CA PRO A 348 -37.32 -14.20 -1.38
C PRO A 348 -37.07 -15.36 -0.40
N SER A 349 -38.10 -15.80 0.33
CA SER A 349 -37.98 -16.90 1.29
C SER A 349 -37.47 -18.20 0.64
N SER A 350 -37.94 -18.48 -0.58
CA SER A 350 -37.49 -19.63 -1.38
C SER A 350 -35.99 -19.56 -1.72
N LEU A 351 -35.44 -18.36 -1.94
CA LEU A 351 -34.01 -18.18 -2.16
C LEU A 351 -33.22 -18.43 -0.87
N LEU A 352 -33.71 -17.95 0.27
CA LEU A 352 -33.06 -18.18 1.57
C LEU A 352 -32.94 -19.67 1.90
N SER A 353 -34.01 -20.44 1.74
CA SER A 353 -33.99 -21.88 2.00
C SER A 353 -32.99 -22.62 1.10
N LYS A 354 -32.91 -22.25 -0.19
CA LYS A 354 -31.94 -22.84 -1.12
C LYS A 354 -30.50 -22.46 -0.77
N VAL A 355 -30.27 -21.21 -0.37
CA VAL A 355 -28.93 -20.77 0.04
C VAL A 355 -28.50 -21.43 1.35
N GLU A 356 -29.41 -21.63 2.29
CA GLU A 356 -29.14 -22.40 3.51
C GLU A 356 -28.73 -23.85 3.17
N ALA A 357 -29.46 -24.52 2.28
CA ALA A 357 -29.12 -25.86 1.81
C ALA A 357 -27.77 -25.90 1.06
N LEU A 358 -27.48 -24.91 0.21
CA LEU A 358 -26.21 -24.78 -0.50
C LEU A 358 -25.04 -24.64 0.49
N VAL A 359 -25.17 -23.75 1.47
CA VAL A 359 -24.12 -23.48 2.47
C VAL A 359 -23.92 -24.69 3.38
N ALA A 360 -25.00 -25.38 3.74
CA ALA A 360 -24.95 -26.66 4.46
C ALA A 360 -24.23 -27.75 3.64
N THR A 361 -24.48 -27.83 2.33
CA THR A 361 -23.84 -28.79 1.42
C THR A 361 -22.33 -28.54 1.29
N LEU A 362 -21.91 -27.27 1.26
CA LEU A 362 -20.48 -26.93 1.33
C LEU A 362 -19.87 -27.36 2.68
N GLY A 363 -20.69 -27.47 3.73
CA GLY A 363 -20.30 -27.69 5.11
C GLY A 363 -19.80 -26.41 5.79
N TRP A 364 -20.07 -25.25 5.18
CA TRP A 364 -19.54 -23.97 5.63
C TRP A 364 -20.25 -23.48 6.90
N ARG A 365 -19.47 -22.94 7.84
CA ARG A 365 -19.94 -22.28 9.06
C ARG A 365 -19.14 -21.00 9.25
N GLY A 366 -19.84 -19.92 9.59
CA GLY A 366 -19.27 -18.59 9.75
C GLY A 366 -19.86 -17.56 8.80
N VAL A 367 -19.25 -16.38 8.80
CA VAL A 367 -19.63 -15.26 7.92
C VAL A 367 -19.35 -15.62 6.46
N PHE A 368 -20.28 -15.32 5.56
CA PHE A 368 -20.09 -15.50 4.12
C PHE A 368 -20.80 -14.41 3.31
N GLU A 369 -20.44 -14.34 2.03
CA GLU A 369 -21.25 -13.73 0.97
C GLU A 369 -21.39 -14.70 -0.20
N LEU A 370 -22.61 -14.80 -0.72
CA LEU A 370 -22.92 -15.45 -1.98
C LEU A 370 -23.30 -14.39 -3.00
N GLU A 371 -22.50 -14.26 -4.06
CA GLU A 371 -22.85 -13.40 -5.20
C GLU A 371 -23.73 -14.19 -6.18
N LEU A 372 -24.80 -13.54 -6.62
CA LEU A 372 -25.84 -14.10 -7.47
C LEU A 372 -26.03 -13.22 -8.70
N VAL A 373 -26.35 -13.81 -9.85
CA VAL A 373 -26.93 -13.08 -10.98
C VAL A 373 -28.38 -13.53 -11.14
N ARG A 374 -29.30 -12.57 -11.19
CA ARG A 374 -30.69 -12.83 -11.56
C ARG A 374 -30.82 -12.63 -13.06
N GLY A 375 -31.07 -13.72 -13.79
CA GLY A 375 -31.31 -13.68 -15.23
C GLY A 375 -32.63 -12.98 -15.58
N ASP A 376 -32.83 -12.73 -16.87
CA ASP A 376 -34.09 -12.15 -17.39
C ASP A 376 -35.28 -13.10 -17.18
N ASP A 377 -35.01 -14.41 -17.03
CA ASP A 377 -35.95 -15.45 -16.61
C ASP A 377 -36.34 -15.38 -15.13
N GLY A 378 -35.79 -14.43 -14.38
CA GLY A 378 -36.05 -14.23 -12.97
C GLY A 378 -35.31 -15.20 -12.04
N ILE A 379 -34.54 -16.15 -12.56
CA ILE A 379 -33.84 -17.19 -11.80
C ILE A 379 -32.51 -16.64 -11.25
N PHE A 380 -32.27 -16.85 -9.96
CA PHE A 380 -31.02 -16.52 -9.29
C PHE A 380 -29.99 -17.63 -9.47
N ARG A 381 -28.80 -17.25 -9.93
CA ARG A 381 -27.70 -18.16 -10.20
C ARG A 381 -26.46 -17.81 -9.38
N PRO A 382 -25.92 -18.74 -8.56
CA PRO A 382 -24.66 -18.56 -7.83
C PRO A 382 -23.49 -18.32 -8.78
N ILE A 383 -22.72 -17.25 -8.56
CA ILE A 383 -21.57 -16.91 -9.41
C ILE A 383 -20.24 -16.86 -8.66
N ASP A 384 -20.26 -16.60 -7.35
CA ASP A 384 -19.08 -16.57 -6.49
C ASP A 384 -19.48 -16.78 -5.01
N PHE A 385 -18.62 -17.43 -4.24
CA PHE A 385 -18.80 -17.64 -2.80
C PHE A 385 -17.60 -17.12 -2.04
N ASN A 386 -17.85 -16.23 -1.09
CA ASN A 386 -16.86 -15.52 -0.30
C ASN A 386 -16.97 -15.98 1.16
N PRO A 387 -16.20 -17.00 1.60
CA PRO A 387 -16.30 -17.60 2.93
C PRO A 387 -15.66 -16.75 4.05
N ARG A 388 -15.94 -15.44 4.07
CA ARG A 388 -15.37 -14.47 5.02
C ARG A 388 -16.11 -13.14 4.97
N VAL A 389 -15.69 -12.16 5.77
CA VAL A 389 -16.16 -10.76 5.65
C VAL A 389 -15.93 -10.23 4.23
N TYR A 390 -16.85 -9.42 3.70
CA TYR A 390 -16.87 -9.10 2.28
C TYR A 390 -17.02 -7.62 1.98
N GLY A 391 -16.75 -7.24 0.72
CA GLY A 391 -16.47 -5.86 0.35
C GLY A 391 -17.59 -4.87 0.60
N SER A 392 -18.85 -5.32 0.68
CA SER A 392 -20.03 -4.49 0.97
C SER A 392 -20.57 -4.70 2.39
N LEU A 393 -19.82 -5.34 3.29
CA LEU A 393 -20.26 -5.70 4.64
C LEU A 393 -20.82 -4.51 5.45
N ALA A 394 -20.30 -3.30 5.23
CA ALA A 394 -20.82 -2.08 5.86
C ALA A 394 -22.33 -1.90 5.64
N LEU A 395 -22.84 -2.36 4.48
CA LEU A 395 -24.26 -2.34 4.14
C LEU A 395 -25.09 -3.20 5.08
N ALA A 396 -24.67 -4.44 5.32
CA ALA A 396 -25.36 -5.38 6.20
C ALA A 396 -25.39 -4.82 7.64
N VAL A 397 -24.25 -4.34 8.13
CA VAL A 397 -24.13 -3.72 9.46
C VAL A 397 -25.05 -2.50 9.57
N SER A 398 -25.03 -1.60 8.58
CA SER A 398 -25.89 -0.40 8.58
C SER A 398 -27.38 -0.74 8.53
N ALA A 399 -27.75 -1.83 7.87
CA ALA A 399 -29.12 -2.32 7.76
C ALA A 399 -29.58 -3.14 8.98
N GLY A 400 -28.77 -3.22 10.04
CA GLY A 400 -29.10 -3.89 11.30
C GLY A 400 -28.60 -5.32 11.43
N ALA A 401 -28.10 -5.94 10.35
CA ALA A 401 -27.51 -7.27 10.39
C ALA A 401 -25.99 -7.18 10.58
N ASN A 402 -25.55 -7.04 11.84
CA ASN A 402 -24.13 -6.98 12.20
C ASN A 402 -23.48 -8.38 12.15
N LEU A 403 -23.29 -8.92 10.93
CA LEU A 403 -22.86 -10.30 10.69
C LEU A 403 -21.58 -10.72 11.46
N PRO A 404 -20.52 -9.88 11.57
CA PRO A 404 -19.34 -10.24 12.35
C PRO A 404 -19.64 -10.41 13.84
N ALA A 405 -20.47 -9.52 14.40
CA ALA A 405 -20.85 -9.60 15.81
C ALA A 405 -21.76 -10.80 16.08
N ILE A 406 -22.72 -11.09 15.20
CA ILE A 406 -23.57 -12.29 15.29
C ILE A 406 -22.71 -13.56 15.32
N TRP A 407 -21.68 -13.63 14.48
CA TRP A 407 -20.77 -14.78 14.48
C TRP A 407 -19.92 -14.86 15.76
N CYS A 408 -19.38 -13.74 16.24
CA CYS A 408 -18.64 -13.72 17.50
C CYS A 408 -19.53 -14.09 18.70
N ASP A 409 -20.77 -13.58 18.77
CA ASP A 409 -21.71 -13.92 19.83
C ASP A 409 -22.07 -15.41 19.80
N HIS A 410 -22.22 -15.99 18.60
CA HIS A 410 -22.41 -17.44 18.45
C HIS A 410 -21.20 -18.24 18.93
N LEU A 411 -19.96 -17.83 18.60
CA LEU A 411 -18.75 -18.52 19.04
C LEU A 411 -18.49 -18.42 20.55
N LEU A 412 -19.03 -17.40 21.20
CA LEU A 412 -18.86 -17.16 22.63
C LEU A 412 -20.10 -17.56 23.45
N ASP A 413 -21.07 -18.25 22.84
CA ASP A 413 -22.33 -18.68 23.46
C ASP A 413 -23.10 -17.53 24.15
N ARG A 414 -23.01 -16.32 23.60
CA ARG A 414 -23.63 -15.10 24.18
C ARG A 414 -25.10 -14.91 23.82
N GLY A 415 -25.69 -15.89 23.12
CA GLY A 415 -27.05 -15.84 22.61
C GLY A 415 -27.20 -14.88 21.43
N HIS A 416 -27.99 -15.29 20.44
CA HIS A 416 -28.37 -14.44 19.31
C HIS A 416 -29.73 -14.88 18.81
N THR A 417 -30.52 -13.95 18.31
CA THR A 417 -31.73 -14.23 17.54
C THR A 417 -31.42 -14.07 16.06
N PRO A 418 -31.96 -14.90 15.16
CA PRO A 418 -31.80 -14.70 13.73
C PRO A 418 -32.15 -13.26 13.31
N VAL A 419 -31.25 -12.59 12.58
CA VAL A 419 -31.45 -11.19 12.14
C VAL A 419 -31.49 -11.10 10.62
N HIS A 420 -32.52 -10.43 10.09
CA HIS A 420 -32.59 -10.06 8.68
C HIS A 420 -32.35 -8.56 8.51
N ALA A 421 -31.45 -8.20 7.60
CA ALA A 421 -31.18 -6.81 7.26
C ALA A 421 -32.44 -6.09 6.75
N LEU A 422 -32.65 -4.85 7.20
CA LEU A 422 -33.75 -4.01 6.76
C LEU A 422 -33.54 -3.54 5.29
N PRO A 423 -34.60 -3.46 4.47
CA PRO A 423 -34.50 -2.96 3.10
C PRO A 423 -34.26 -1.44 3.05
N GLY A 424 -33.84 -0.95 1.88
CA GLY A 424 -33.70 0.49 1.59
C GLY A 424 -32.45 1.19 2.17
N HIS A 425 -31.53 0.44 2.78
CA HIS A 425 -30.18 0.91 3.10
C HIS A 425 -29.30 0.84 1.86
N ARG A 426 -28.33 1.76 1.76
CA ARG A 426 -27.50 1.93 0.57
C ARG A 426 -26.03 1.93 0.93
N TYR A 427 -25.22 1.46 0.00
CA TYR A 427 -23.77 1.38 0.16
C TYR A 427 -23.07 2.18 -0.93
N ARG A 428 -21.95 2.82 -0.58
CA ARG A 428 -21.05 3.49 -1.51
C ARG A 428 -19.60 3.10 -1.27
N TRP A 429 -18.90 2.81 -2.36
CA TRP A 429 -17.45 2.70 -2.37
C TRP A 429 -16.85 3.89 -3.13
N GLU A 430 -16.16 4.74 -2.37
CA GLU A 430 -15.65 6.05 -2.80
C GLU A 430 -14.66 5.92 -3.96
N ASP A 431 -13.71 4.98 -3.90
CA ASP A 431 -12.75 4.79 -5.00
C ASP A 431 -13.47 4.41 -6.31
N GLY A 432 -14.50 3.58 -6.20
CA GLY A 432 -15.31 3.16 -7.34
C GLY A 432 -16.12 4.31 -7.93
N ASP A 433 -16.68 5.15 -7.06
CA ASP A 433 -17.44 6.34 -7.44
C ASP A 433 -16.55 7.38 -8.14
N VAL A 434 -15.37 7.67 -7.61
CA VAL A 434 -14.39 8.57 -8.25
C VAL A 434 -14.01 8.08 -9.65
N ARG A 435 -13.83 6.77 -9.82
CA ARG A 435 -13.52 6.17 -11.13
C ARG A 435 -14.68 6.27 -12.12
N HIS A 436 -15.92 6.10 -11.64
CA HIS A 436 -17.12 6.30 -12.45
C HIS A 436 -17.29 7.76 -12.86
N VAL A 437 -17.16 8.71 -11.93
CA VAL A 437 -17.18 10.16 -12.21
C VAL A 437 -16.14 10.50 -13.27
N GLY A 438 -14.89 10.11 -13.05
CA GLY A 438 -13.81 10.37 -14.00
C GLY A 438 -14.01 9.69 -15.36
N ARG A 439 -14.68 8.53 -15.43
CA ARG A 439 -15.06 7.91 -16.71
C ARG A 439 -16.18 8.69 -17.40
N PHE A 440 -17.27 8.99 -16.71
CA PHE A 440 -18.40 9.69 -17.31
C PHE A 440 -18.06 11.10 -17.78
N LEU A 441 -17.20 11.82 -17.06
CA LEU A 441 -16.70 13.12 -17.53
C LEU A 441 -15.87 12.99 -18.82
N ARG A 442 -14.98 11.98 -18.90
CA ARG A 442 -14.21 11.69 -20.13
C ARG A 442 -15.10 11.28 -21.30
N ASP A 443 -16.18 10.56 -21.03
CA ASP A 443 -17.14 10.12 -22.04
C ASP A 443 -18.16 11.23 -22.42
N GLY A 444 -17.99 12.47 -21.94
CA GLY A 444 -18.89 13.60 -22.23
C GLY A 444 -20.28 13.50 -21.59
N LYS A 445 -20.40 12.78 -20.47
CA LYS A 445 -21.68 12.47 -19.78
C LYS A 445 -21.74 13.08 -18.36
N PRO A 446 -21.72 14.42 -18.21
CA PRO A 446 -21.68 15.08 -16.91
C PRO A 446 -22.90 14.79 -16.04
N SER A 447 -24.10 14.64 -16.63
CA SER A 447 -25.31 14.27 -15.89
C SER A 447 -25.18 12.93 -15.16
N LEU A 448 -24.53 11.95 -15.77
CA LEU A 448 -24.24 10.65 -15.14
C LEU A 448 -23.17 10.77 -14.05
N ALA A 449 -22.17 11.64 -14.24
CA ALA A 449 -21.17 11.93 -13.22
C ALA A 449 -21.82 12.55 -11.96
N THR A 450 -22.70 13.53 -12.13
CA THR A 450 -23.46 14.13 -11.03
C THR A 450 -24.39 13.11 -10.36
N ALA A 451 -25.02 12.23 -11.15
CA ALA A 451 -25.87 11.16 -10.62
C ALA A 451 -25.10 10.17 -9.74
N VAL A 452 -23.81 9.91 -10.01
CA VAL A 452 -22.96 9.10 -9.14
C VAL A 452 -22.81 9.74 -7.77
N LEU A 453 -22.62 11.07 -7.70
CA LEU A 453 -22.37 11.80 -6.46
C LEU A 453 -23.64 12.13 -5.67
N ARG A 454 -24.81 12.10 -6.31
CA ARG A 454 -26.10 12.45 -5.70
C ARG A 454 -26.29 11.81 -4.32
N PRO A 455 -26.46 12.60 -3.25
CA PRO A 455 -26.73 12.09 -1.92
C PRO A 455 -28.01 11.24 -1.89
N ARG A 456 -27.97 10.11 -1.17
CA ARG A 456 -29.16 9.30 -0.89
C ARG A 456 -29.27 9.05 0.60
N ARG A 457 -30.50 9.03 1.13
CA ARG A 457 -30.77 8.70 2.53
C ARG A 457 -30.34 7.25 2.84
N LYS A 458 -29.99 6.99 4.11
CA LYS A 458 -29.53 5.68 4.61
C LYS A 458 -28.33 5.11 3.86
N THR A 459 -27.38 5.97 3.49
CA THR A 459 -26.16 5.57 2.77
C THR A 459 -25.00 5.39 3.74
N VAL A 460 -24.39 4.21 3.74
CA VAL A 460 -23.12 3.92 4.40
C VAL A 460 -21.98 3.90 3.39
N HIS A 461 -20.80 4.27 3.85
CA HIS A 461 -19.61 4.42 3.01
C HIS A 461 -18.53 3.41 3.42
N ALA A 462 -17.70 3.00 2.46
CA ALA A 462 -16.65 2.02 2.69
C ALA A 462 -15.54 2.57 3.62
N TYR A 463 -15.14 3.84 3.43
CA TYR A 463 -14.09 4.47 4.24
C TYR A 463 -14.61 5.63 5.08
N PHE A 464 -15.42 6.51 4.49
CA PHE A 464 -15.91 7.72 5.13
C PHE A 464 -16.80 7.42 6.33
N SER A 465 -16.53 8.12 7.43
CA SER A 465 -17.39 8.18 8.61
C SER A 465 -17.07 9.46 9.36
N LEU A 466 -18.08 10.23 9.76
CA LEU A 466 -17.87 11.44 10.57
C LEU A 466 -17.24 11.11 11.94
N ARG A 467 -17.56 9.95 12.50
CA ARG A 467 -17.04 9.49 13.81
C ARG A 467 -15.67 8.81 13.70
N ASP A 468 -15.25 8.48 12.48
CA ASP A 468 -14.00 7.78 12.21
C ASP A 468 -13.44 8.20 10.83
N PRO A 469 -12.93 9.44 10.69
CA PRO A 469 -12.53 9.99 9.39
C PRO A 469 -11.15 9.52 8.89
N ALA A 470 -10.31 9.03 9.79
CA ALA A 470 -8.91 8.68 9.51
C ALA A 470 -8.73 7.61 8.40
N PRO A 471 -9.58 6.57 8.27
CA PRO A 471 -9.47 5.62 7.17
C PRO A 471 -9.62 6.25 5.77
N LEU A 472 -10.51 7.24 5.61
CA LEU A 472 -10.64 7.95 4.33
C LEU A 472 -9.39 8.79 4.04
N ALA A 473 -8.88 9.54 5.03
CA ALA A 473 -7.68 10.33 4.86
C ALA A 473 -6.46 9.47 4.49
N ALA A 474 -6.26 8.34 5.19
CA ALA A 474 -5.21 7.37 4.88
C ALA A 474 -5.39 6.78 3.48
N ARG A 475 -6.63 6.53 3.04
CA ARG A 475 -6.91 6.06 1.68
C ARG A 475 -6.58 7.10 0.61
N LEU A 476 -6.92 8.37 0.84
CA LEU A 476 -6.62 9.47 -0.07
C LEU A 476 -5.10 9.63 -0.26
N VAL A 477 -4.32 9.63 0.83
CA VAL A 477 -2.84 9.68 0.77
C VAL A 477 -2.27 8.50 -0.03
N HIS A 478 -2.83 7.31 0.14
CA HIS A 478 -2.39 6.14 -0.62
C HIS A 478 -2.72 6.26 -2.13
N ILE A 479 -3.92 6.76 -2.46
CA ILE A 479 -4.33 6.93 -3.86
C ILE A 479 -3.52 8.03 -4.55
N THR A 480 -3.27 9.17 -3.89
CA THR A 480 -2.45 10.25 -4.47
C THR A 480 -1.02 9.79 -4.72
N GLY A 481 -0.44 9.02 -3.78
CA GLY A 481 0.87 8.37 -3.98
C GLY A 481 0.88 7.41 -5.18
N VAL A 482 -0.13 6.54 -5.31
CA VAL A 482 -0.22 5.56 -6.42
C VAL A 482 -0.58 6.21 -7.77
N ALA A 483 -1.37 7.28 -7.77
CA ALA A 483 -1.73 8.03 -8.98
C ALA A 483 -0.52 8.79 -9.53
N ALA A 484 0.29 9.40 -8.66
CA ALA A 484 1.58 9.98 -9.04
C ALA A 484 2.48 8.93 -9.70
N THR A 485 2.59 7.74 -9.11
CA THR A 485 3.32 6.58 -9.68
C THR A 485 2.72 6.08 -11.00
N ARG A 486 1.39 6.05 -11.17
CA ARG A 486 0.75 5.55 -12.41
C ARG A 486 0.82 6.54 -13.57
N ILE A 487 0.77 7.84 -13.29
CA ILE A 487 0.95 8.89 -14.29
C ILE A 487 2.41 8.88 -14.77
N ALA A 488 3.38 8.73 -13.85
CA ALA A 488 4.78 8.48 -14.20
C ALA A 488 4.94 7.23 -15.09
N ARG A 489 4.25 6.12 -14.77
CA ARG A 489 4.24 4.88 -15.58
C ARG A 489 3.56 4.97 -16.96
N ARG A 490 2.69 5.95 -17.20
CA ARG A 490 1.93 6.07 -18.47
C ARG A 490 2.65 6.94 -19.50
N TYR A 491 3.52 7.84 -19.06
CA TYR A 491 4.22 8.80 -19.91
C TYR A 491 5.75 8.73 -19.80
N GLY A 492 6.31 7.87 -18.93
CA GLY A 492 7.73 7.57 -18.89
C GLY A 492 8.11 6.30 -19.68
N PRO A 493 9.36 6.19 -20.16
CA PRO A 493 9.86 4.94 -20.75
C PRO A 493 9.70 3.79 -19.74
N ARG A 494 9.25 2.62 -20.22
CA ARG A 494 9.10 1.43 -19.38
C ARG A 494 10.47 0.92 -18.99
N TRP A 495 10.80 1.03 -17.71
CA TRP A 495 12.00 0.42 -17.15
C TRP A 495 11.81 -1.08 -16.90
N PRO A 496 12.84 -1.91 -17.16
CA PRO A 496 12.85 -3.30 -16.73
C PRO A 496 12.65 -3.38 -15.22
N ARG A 497 11.88 -4.38 -14.75
CA ARG A 497 12.00 -4.79 -13.34
C ARG A 497 13.42 -5.31 -13.17
N ALA A 498 14.18 -4.78 -12.22
CA ALA A 498 15.45 -5.38 -11.81
C ALA A 498 15.21 -6.89 -11.61
N GLY A 499 15.93 -7.71 -12.38
CA GLY A 499 15.97 -9.14 -12.12
C GLY A 499 16.48 -9.35 -10.70
N ARG A 500 15.91 -10.29 -9.95
CA ARG A 500 16.57 -10.77 -8.73
C ARG A 500 17.87 -11.40 -9.16
N GLU A 501 18.98 -10.71 -8.91
CA GLU A 501 20.31 -11.23 -9.15
C GLU A 501 20.56 -12.41 -8.19
N THR A 502 21.05 -13.52 -8.71
CA THR A 502 21.29 -14.72 -7.90
C THR A 502 22.65 -14.57 -7.21
N MET A 503 22.64 -14.31 -5.91
CA MET A 503 23.88 -14.26 -5.12
C MET A 503 24.22 -15.64 -4.56
N ILE A 504 25.38 -16.17 -4.93
CA ILE A 504 25.92 -17.39 -4.32
C ILE A 504 26.85 -16.97 -3.17
N VAL A 505 26.68 -17.57 -2.00
CA VAL A 505 27.54 -17.31 -0.84
C VAL A 505 28.47 -18.49 -0.59
N GLU A 506 29.76 -18.24 -0.75
CA GLU A 506 30.84 -19.19 -0.52
C GLU A 506 31.52 -18.91 0.83
N THR A 507 31.99 -19.97 1.49
CA THR A 507 32.77 -19.86 2.74
C THR A 507 33.99 -20.74 2.66
N THR A 508 35.15 -20.23 3.07
CA THR A 508 36.41 -21.00 3.11
C THR A 508 36.73 -21.42 4.54
N GLY A 509 36.81 -22.73 4.77
CA GLY A 509 37.19 -23.33 6.05
C GLY A 509 36.04 -23.58 7.04
N ARG A 510 36.25 -24.55 7.94
CA ARG A 510 35.21 -25.07 8.86
C ARG A 510 34.61 -24.01 9.77
N ARG A 511 35.43 -23.05 10.22
CA ARG A 511 34.99 -21.96 11.11
C ARG A 511 34.01 -21.01 10.42
N ALA A 512 34.34 -20.57 9.20
CA ALA A 512 33.49 -19.69 8.40
C ALA A 512 32.17 -20.40 8.06
N SER A 513 32.22 -21.67 7.65
CA SER A 513 31.00 -22.45 7.35
C SER A 513 30.10 -22.61 8.57
N LEU A 514 30.65 -22.89 9.76
CA LEU A 514 29.87 -23.01 10.99
C LEU A 514 29.26 -21.67 11.42
N GLN A 515 30.04 -20.60 11.41
CA GLN A 515 29.54 -19.25 11.72
C GLN A 515 28.46 -18.82 10.72
N MET A 516 28.63 -19.13 9.44
CA MET A 516 27.64 -18.85 8.40
C MET A 516 26.35 -19.65 8.59
N ALA A 517 26.43 -20.92 9.01
CA ALA A 517 25.26 -21.74 9.34
C ALA A 517 24.47 -21.16 10.52
N LEU A 518 25.18 -20.72 11.57
CA LEU A 518 24.57 -20.06 12.73
C LEU A 518 23.96 -18.70 12.36
N LEU A 519 24.63 -17.92 11.51
CA LEU A 519 24.12 -16.65 11.00
C LEU A 519 22.84 -16.85 10.17
N ARG A 520 22.79 -17.86 9.29
CA ARG A 520 21.56 -18.25 8.56
C ARG A 520 20.46 -18.71 9.49
N ALA A 521 20.77 -19.44 10.56
CA ALA A 521 19.79 -19.83 11.58
C ALA A 521 19.21 -18.61 12.30
N ALA A 522 20.06 -17.68 12.73
CA ALA A 522 19.63 -16.44 13.37
C ALA A 522 18.80 -15.55 12.43
N ALA A 523 19.16 -15.48 11.15
CA ALA A 523 18.43 -14.71 10.14
C ALA A 523 16.97 -15.16 9.97
N ARG A 524 16.67 -16.46 10.11
CA ARG A 524 15.29 -16.99 10.11
C ARG A 524 14.43 -16.41 11.23
N THR A 525 15.06 -15.98 12.32
CA THR A 525 14.38 -15.39 13.49
C THR A 525 14.43 -13.86 13.52
N GLY A 526 15.02 -13.20 12.50
CA GLY A 526 15.12 -11.75 12.41
C GLY A 526 16.22 -11.11 13.27
N HIS A 527 17.17 -11.90 13.79
CA HIS A 527 18.21 -11.43 14.70
C HIS A 527 19.62 -11.32 14.07
N THR A 528 19.72 -11.22 12.74
CA THR A 528 21.00 -11.23 11.99
C THR A 528 22.03 -10.26 12.55
N TYR A 529 21.62 -9.02 12.84
CA TYR A 529 22.51 -7.96 13.33
C TYR A 529 23.17 -8.35 14.67
N ARG A 530 22.36 -8.71 15.68
CA ARG A 530 22.85 -9.13 17.01
C ARG A 530 23.67 -10.42 16.93
N ALA A 531 23.26 -11.33 16.05
CA ALA A 531 23.93 -12.61 15.86
C ALA A 531 25.32 -12.42 15.24
N SER A 532 25.49 -11.56 14.22
CA SER A 532 26.80 -11.28 13.63
C SER A 532 27.79 -10.79 14.69
N THR A 533 27.41 -9.79 15.50
CA THR A 533 28.26 -9.27 16.59
C THR A 533 28.57 -10.31 17.66
N ALA A 534 27.57 -11.11 18.08
CA ALA A 534 27.76 -12.13 19.11
C ALA A 534 28.63 -13.29 18.62
N LEU A 535 28.42 -13.73 17.37
CA LEU A 535 29.19 -14.79 16.74
C LEU A 535 30.64 -14.35 16.50
N ALA A 536 30.89 -13.10 16.12
CA ALA A 536 32.24 -12.56 16.02
C ALA A 536 33.02 -12.70 17.34
N ARG A 537 32.38 -12.38 18.47
CA ARG A 537 32.98 -12.51 19.81
C ARG A 537 33.20 -13.97 20.22
N LEU A 538 32.23 -14.83 19.92
CA LEU A 538 32.27 -16.25 20.30
C LEU A 538 33.31 -17.03 19.50
N PHE A 539 33.35 -16.78 18.19
CA PHE A 539 34.26 -17.49 17.31
C PHE A 539 35.66 -16.91 17.43
N GLY A 540 35.85 -15.60 17.61
CA GLY A 540 37.16 -14.94 17.63
C GLY A 540 37.74 -14.76 16.21
N GLY A 541 38.40 -13.64 15.94
CA GLY A 541 38.78 -13.27 14.57
C GLY A 541 37.58 -12.90 13.69
N ASP A 542 37.83 -12.60 12.42
CA ASP A 542 36.80 -12.13 11.49
C ASP A 542 36.82 -12.93 10.18
N PRO A 543 36.25 -14.16 10.19
CA PRO A 543 36.23 -15.00 9.02
C PRO A 543 35.42 -14.37 7.89
N ILE A 544 35.85 -14.62 6.65
CA ILE A 544 35.28 -14.03 5.45
C ILE A 544 34.32 -15.04 4.79
N ALA A 545 33.20 -14.53 4.29
CA ALA A 545 32.36 -15.20 3.31
C ALA A 545 32.37 -14.38 2.01
N THR A 546 32.40 -15.05 0.87
CA THR A 546 32.44 -14.39 -0.44
C THR A 546 31.06 -14.45 -1.06
N VAL A 547 30.53 -13.29 -1.46
CA VAL A 547 29.35 -13.18 -2.32
C VAL A 547 29.82 -13.21 -3.76
N VAL A 548 29.26 -14.12 -4.56
CA VAL A 548 29.51 -14.21 -6.00
C VAL A 548 28.26 -13.72 -6.73
N PHE A 549 28.44 -12.67 -7.54
CA PHE A 549 27.39 -12.08 -8.39
C PHE A 549 27.28 -12.85 -9.72
N ASP A 550 26.13 -12.71 -10.40
CA ASP A 550 25.86 -13.37 -11.69
C ASP A 550 26.90 -12.99 -12.76
N GLY A 551 27.44 -11.78 -12.69
CA GLY A 551 28.52 -11.27 -13.56
C GLY A 551 29.93 -11.78 -13.22
N GLY A 552 30.06 -12.73 -12.29
CA GLY A 552 31.32 -13.32 -11.85
C GLY A 552 32.08 -12.51 -10.79
N GLY A 553 31.62 -11.31 -10.44
CA GLY A 553 32.21 -10.47 -9.40
C GLY A 553 32.18 -11.17 -8.04
N ARG A 554 33.27 -11.05 -7.27
CA ARG A 554 33.47 -11.72 -5.97
C ARG A 554 33.70 -10.68 -4.87
N LEU A 555 32.73 -10.53 -3.99
CA LEU A 555 32.79 -9.59 -2.88
C LEU A 555 33.04 -10.32 -1.56
N ASP A 556 34.20 -10.09 -0.97
CA ASP A 556 34.49 -10.61 0.37
C ASP A 556 33.78 -9.76 1.43
N VAL A 557 33.02 -10.45 2.29
CA VAL A 557 32.27 -9.90 3.40
C VAL A 557 32.74 -10.56 4.70
N ARG A 558 33.13 -9.73 5.66
CA ARG A 558 33.48 -10.14 7.02
C ARG A 558 32.23 -10.61 7.77
N LEU A 559 32.25 -11.83 8.31
CA LEU A 559 31.10 -12.39 9.02
C LEU A 559 30.81 -11.67 10.33
N GLY A 560 31.81 -11.01 10.93
CA GLY A 560 31.64 -10.18 12.11
C GLY A 560 31.14 -8.77 11.83
N ASP A 561 31.01 -8.37 10.57
CA ASP A 561 30.45 -7.08 10.18
C ASP A 561 28.91 -7.13 10.25
N PRO A 562 28.27 -6.46 11.22
CA PRO A 562 26.82 -6.56 11.40
C PRO A 562 26.04 -5.84 10.29
N TYR A 563 26.67 -4.94 9.53
CA TYR A 563 26.05 -4.21 8.43
C TYR A 563 26.06 -5.07 7.16
N TRP A 564 27.23 -5.51 6.71
CA TRP A 564 27.41 -6.23 5.45
C TRP A 564 27.03 -7.72 5.52
N SER A 565 27.10 -8.35 6.70
CA SER A 565 26.70 -9.77 6.86
C SER A 565 25.23 -10.05 6.53
N ARG A 566 24.38 -9.02 6.45
CA ARG A 566 23.00 -9.12 5.97
C ARG A 566 22.93 -9.58 4.50
N LEU A 567 23.88 -9.18 3.66
CA LEU A 567 23.96 -9.63 2.26
C LEU A 567 24.03 -11.16 2.18
N LEU A 568 24.78 -11.78 3.09
CA LEU A 568 25.02 -13.23 3.12
C LEU A 568 23.76 -14.06 3.41
N VAL A 569 22.69 -13.41 3.88
CA VAL A 569 21.40 -14.04 4.21
C VAL A 569 20.24 -13.51 3.38
N GLY A 570 20.53 -12.94 2.20
CA GLY A 570 19.54 -12.58 1.19
C GLY A 570 18.95 -11.18 1.32
N TRP A 571 19.64 -10.26 2.01
CA TRP A 571 19.33 -8.84 1.94
C TRP A 571 19.90 -8.26 0.64
N GLU A 572 19.09 -7.50 -0.11
CA GLU A 572 19.53 -6.73 -1.26
C GLU A 572 19.93 -5.32 -0.80
N TYR A 573 21.12 -4.86 -1.17
CA TYR A 573 21.59 -3.52 -0.87
C TYR A 573 21.19 -2.56 -2.00
N GLU A 574 20.37 -1.57 -1.66
CA GLU A 574 19.94 -0.47 -2.54
C GLU A 574 19.55 -0.89 -3.97
N PRO A 575 18.53 -1.75 -4.12
CA PRO A 575 18.11 -2.27 -5.42
C PRO A 575 17.71 -1.17 -6.42
N GLU A 576 17.29 0.01 -5.93
CA GLU A 576 17.05 1.19 -6.75
C GLU A 576 18.31 1.75 -7.41
N VAL A 577 19.46 1.75 -6.73
CA VAL A 577 20.74 2.23 -7.27
C VAL A 577 21.24 1.26 -8.32
N SER A 578 21.17 -0.05 -8.05
CA SER A 578 21.48 -1.07 -9.06
C SER A 578 20.64 -0.91 -10.32
N ALA A 579 19.32 -0.69 -10.18
CA ALA A 579 18.45 -0.48 -11.35
C ALA A 579 18.85 0.76 -12.18
N ILE A 580 19.31 1.83 -11.51
CA ILE A 580 19.79 3.05 -12.19
C ILE A 580 21.10 2.79 -12.92
N ILE A 581 22.06 2.13 -12.27
CA ILE A 581 23.37 1.82 -12.87
C ILE A 581 23.19 0.83 -14.03
N ASP A 582 22.39 -0.22 -13.88
CA ASP A 582 22.06 -1.18 -14.94
C ASP A 582 21.48 -0.47 -16.18
N ALA A 583 20.54 0.46 -15.98
CA ALA A 583 19.95 1.24 -17.05
C ALA A 583 20.94 2.21 -17.71
N ALA A 584 21.82 2.83 -16.92
CA ALA A 584 22.85 3.72 -17.42
C ALA A 584 23.88 2.96 -18.28
N ILE A 585 24.35 1.80 -17.82
CA ILE A 585 25.27 0.95 -18.59
C ILE A 585 24.61 0.40 -19.85
N ALA A 586 23.33 0.01 -19.79
CA ALA A 586 22.60 -0.43 -20.97
C ALA A 586 22.45 0.69 -22.02
N HIS A 587 22.36 1.94 -21.58
CA HIS A 587 22.28 3.12 -22.45
C HIS A 587 23.65 3.56 -22.99
N GLU A 588 24.68 3.56 -22.15
CA GLU A 588 26.07 3.91 -22.50
C GLU A 588 27.04 2.81 -22.01
N PRO A 589 27.23 1.73 -22.80
CA PRO A 589 28.08 0.60 -22.41
C PRO A 589 29.56 0.93 -22.24
N THR A 590 30.01 2.08 -22.76
CA THR A 590 31.39 2.58 -22.64
C THR A 590 31.58 3.51 -21.44
N ALA A 591 30.56 3.67 -20.61
CA ALA A 591 30.64 4.55 -19.45
C ALA A 591 31.64 4.04 -18.41
N VAL A 592 32.25 4.97 -17.67
CA VAL A 592 33.08 4.67 -16.50
C VAL A 592 32.25 4.84 -15.24
N LEU A 593 32.26 3.84 -14.35
CA LEU A 593 31.64 3.94 -13.03
C LEU A 593 32.64 4.56 -12.04
N LEU A 594 32.29 5.75 -11.53
CA LEU A 594 32.96 6.42 -10.43
C LEU A 594 32.13 6.19 -9.16
N ASP A 595 32.49 5.18 -8.36
CA ASP A 595 31.83 4.79 -7.11
C ASP A 595 32.49 5.50 -5.92
N CYS A 596 31.97 6.69 -5.56
CA CYS A 596 32.46 7.47 -4.44
C CYS A 596 31.70 7.12 -3.16
N GLY A 597 32.43 6.74 -2.11
CA GLY A 597 31.85 6.12 -0.92
C GLY A 597 31.60 4.62 -1.13
N ALA A 598 32.57 3.94 -1.76
CA ALA A 598 32.40 2.56 -2.18
C ALA A 598 32.31 1.58 -1.00
N ASN A 599 32.70 1.97 0.21
CA ASN A 599 32.79 1.11 1.38
C ASN A 599 33.65 -0.13 1.09
N ILE A 600 33.07 -1.33 1.10
CA ILE A 600 33.76 -2.58 0.75
C ILE A 600 33.74 -2.88 -0.75
N GLY A 601 33.09 -2.05 -1.57
CA GLY A 601 33.04 -2.15 -3.02
C GLY A 601 31.88 -2.98 -3.56
N TYR A 602 30.68 -2.90 -2.97
CA TYR A 602 29.51 -3.68 -3.42
C TYR A 602 29.17 -3.39 -4.90
N PHE A 603 28.90 -2.14 -5.24
CA PHE A 603 28.59 -1.75 -6.62
C PHE A 603 29.80 -1.91 -7.52
N SER A 604 30.97 -1.47 -7.05
CA SER A 604 32.23 -1.63 -7.77
C SER A 604 32.48 -3.07 -8.21
N THR A 605 32.30 -4.05 -7.32
CA THR A 605 32.48 -5.48 -7.61
C THR A 605 31.45 -6.01 -8.61
N ARG A 606 30.20 -5.57 -8.49
CA ARG A 606 29.11 -6.03 -9.37
C ARG A 606 29.31 -5.56 -10.82
N TYR A 607 29.91 -4.39 -11.02
CA TYR A 607 30.01 -3.77 -12.35
C TYR A 607 31.40 -3.80 -12.99
N ALA A 608 32.44 -4.17 -12.25
CA ALA A 608 33.82 -4.21 -12.74
C ALA A 608 34.04 -5.10 -13.97
N SER A 609 33.24 -6.16 -14.15
CA SER A 609 33.33 -7.03 -15.34
C SER A 609 32.64 -6.46 -16.58
N VAL A 610 31.85 -5.40 -16.41
CA VAL A 610 31.02 -4.80 -17.48
C VAL A 610 31.54 -3.44 -17.90
N VAL A 611 32.00 -2.62 -16.96
CA VAL A 611 32.49 -1.27 -17.20
C VAL A 611 33.76 -0.98 -16.40
N THR A 612 34.60 -0.08 -16.93
CA THR A 612 35.73 0.47 -16.16
C THR A 612 35.20 1.08 -14.89
N THR A 613 35.74 0.65 -13.75
CA THR A 613 35.23 0.99 -12.44
C THR A 613 36.34 1.58 -11.58
N VAL A 614 36.05 2.71 -10.94
CA VAL A 614 36.92 3.41 -10.00
C VAL A 614 36.15 3.59 -8.70
N ALA A 615 36.64 2.96 -7.65
CA ALA A 615 36.06 2.96 -6.32
C ALA A 615 36.87 3.88 -5.40
N VAL A 616 36.21 4.80 -4.72
CA VAL A 616 36.86 5.75 -3.81
C VAL A 616 36.30 5.55 -2.41
N GLU A 617 37.19 5.35 -1.44
CA GLU A 617 36.83 5.19 -0.04
C GLU A 617 37.84 5.95 0.82
N ALA A 618 37.35 6.66 1.84
CA ALA A 618 38.17 7.48 2.71
C ALA A 618 38.53 6.76 4.03
N VAL A 619 37.62 5.94 4.54
CA VAL A 619 37.74 5.24 5.84
C VAL A 619 38.72 4.09 5.70
N SER A 620 39.90 4.20 6.33
CA SER A 620 41.00 3.24 6.12
C SER A 620 40.62 1.76 6.33
N PRO A 621 39.86 1.38 7.38
CA PRO A 621 39.43 -0.02 7.53
C PRO A 621 38.54 -0.55 6.40
N MET A 622 37.72 0.32 5.79
CA MET A 622 36.88 -0.02 4.64
C MET A 622 37.73 -0.06 3.36
N TYR A 623 38.61 0.92 3.18
CA TYR A 623 39.56 0.94 2.05
C TYR A 623 40.44 -0.32 2.01
N ASP A 624 40.92 -0.81 3.15
CA ASP A 624 41.70 -2.06 3.20
C ASP A 624 40.92 -3.25 2.64
N GLN A 625 39.61 -3.30 2.86
CA GLN A 625 38.73 -4.33 2.30
C GLN A 625 38.39 -4.07 0.84
N LEU A 626 38.10 -2.82 0.49
CA LEU A 626 37.89 -2.38 -0.88
C LEU A 626 39.07 -2.76 -1.76
N ARG A 627 40.31 -2.48 -1.33
CA ARG A 627 41.53 -2.80 -2.08
C ARG A 627 41.66 -4.29 -2.37
N ARG A 628 41.33 -5.16 -1.40
CA ARG A 628 41.34 -6.62 -1.63
C ARG A 628 40.28 -7.03 -2.65
N ASN A 629 39.07 -6.48 -2.53
CA ASN A 629 38.01 -6.74 -3.52
C ASN A 629 38.39 -6.19 -4.90
N ALA A 630 39.08 -5.05 -4.96
CA ALA A 630 39.58 -4.44 -6.20
C ALA A 630 40.60 -5.34 -6.90
N GLU A 631 41.55 -5.90 -6.15
CA GLU A 631 42.56 -6.84 -6.67
C GLU A 631 41.93 -8.10 -7.26
N VAL A 632 40.88 -8.63 -6.61
CA VAL A 632 40.17 -9.84 -7.09
C VAL A 632 39.35 -9.56 -8.35
N ASN A 633 38.76 -8.37 -8.48
CA ASN A 633 37.78 -8.07 -9.53
C ASN A 633 38.33 -7.16 -10.64
N GLY A 634 39.55 -6.65 -10.51
CA GLY A 634 40.21 -5.85 -11.54
C GLY A 634 39.68 -4.41 -11.68
N PHE A 635 39.22 -3.78 -10.60
CA PHE A 635 38.84 -2.35 -10.60
C PHE A 635 39.86 -1.48 -9.85
N HIS A 636 39.82 -0.16 -10.05
CA HIS A 636 40.75 0.77 -9.40
C HIS A 636 40.20 1.19 -8.02
N ALA A 637 40.99 1.03 -6.95
CA ALA A 637 40.64 1.49 -5.61
C ALA A 637 41.52 2.68 -5.18
N VAL A 638 40.88 3.81 -4.87
CA VAL A 638 41.53 5.07 -4.47
C VAL A 638 41.25 5.35 -2.99
N HIS A 639 42.31 5.50 -2.18
CA HIS A 639 42.20 5.91 -0.78
C HIS A 639 42.20 7.43 -0.70
N ALA A 640 41.01 8.03 -0.75
CA ALA A 640 40.86 9.48 -0.70
C ALA A 640 39.47 9.87 -0.21
N ALA A 641 39.35 11.07 0.34
CA ALA A 641 38.05 11.71 0.55
C ALA A 641 37.68 12.55 -0.68
N VAL A 642 36.50 12.29 -1.26
CA VAL A 642 36.01 13.09 -2.39
C VAL A 642 35.54 14.45 -1.87
N TRP A 643 36.13 15.53 -2.37
CA TRP A 643 35.95 16.86 -1.81
C TRP A 643 35.89 17.97 -2.87
N SER A 644 35.76 19.21 -2.40
CA SER A 644 35.63 20.40 -3.27
C SER A 644 36.95 20.89 -3.89
N ARG A 645 38.09 20.49 -3.33
CA ARG A 645 39.44 20.83 -3.79
C ARG A 645 40.38 19.69 -3.44
N SER A 646 41.35 19.46 -4.31
CA SER A 646 42.51 18.62 -4.01
C SER A 646 43.51 19.49 -3.27
N SER A 647 43.53 19.33 -1.95
CA SER A 647 44.27 20.18 -1.01
C SER A 647 44.74 19.33 0.16
N ASP A 648 45.13 19.97 1.27
CA ASP A 648 45.59 19.28 2.46
C ASP A 648 44.59 18.20 2.94
N PRO A 649 45.10 17.06 3.46
CA PRO A 649 44.28 15.97 3.97
C PRO A 649 43.19 16.43 4.94
N ILE A 650 42.00 15.84 4.84
CA ILE A 650 40.91 16.08 5.79
C ILE A 650 40.87 15.00 6.87
N LEU A 651 40.32 15.35 8.03
CA LEU A 651 40.06 14.40 9.11
C LEU A 651 38.74 13.69 8.83
N VAL A 652 38.79 12.36 8.73
CA VAL A 652 37.61 11.49 8.59
C VAL A 652 37.41 10.75 9.91
N THR A 653 36.18 10.74 10.43
CA THR A 653 35.85 10.06 11.70
C THR A 653 34.89 8.90 11.46
N TRP A 654 35.04 7.81 12.22
CA TRP A 654 34.15 6.64 12.08
C TRP A 654 33.92 5.89 13.39
N ASP A 655 32.79 5.18 13.45
CA ASP A 655 32.45 4.28 14.55
C ASP A 655 33.29 2.98 14.46
N PRO A 656 33.95 2.54 15.55
CA PRO A 656 34.80 1.35 15.53
C PRO A 656 34.04 0.02 15.38
N VAL A 657 32.72 0.00 15.61
CA VAL A 657 31.83 -1.16 15.49
C VAL A 657 31.14 -1.19 14.12
N ILE A 658 30.78 -0.02 13.57
CA ILE A 658 30.16 0.11 12.24
C ILE A 658 30.91 1.17 11.42
N PRO A 659 32.09 0.82 10.86
CA PRO A 659 32.86 1.79 10.07
C PRO A 659 32.10 2.31 8.83
N ALA A 660 31.11 1.57 8.34
CA ALA A 660 30.27 1.94 7.21
C ALA A 660 29.30 3.11 7.50
N SER A 661 29.18 3.60 8.74
CA SER A 661 28.40 4.79 9.10
C SER A 661 29.30 5.98 9.47
N ALA A 662 30.47 6.07 8.84
CA ALA A 662 31.44 7.13 9.09
C ALA A 662 30.90 8.51 8.69
N SER A 663 31.43 9.58 9.29
CA SER A 663 31.06 10.95 8.91
C SER A 663 32.24 11.91 9.04
N VAL A 664 32.18 13.05 8.35
CA VAL A 664 33.23 14.08 8.37
C VAL A 664 33.15 14.96 9.65
N VAL A 665 32.17 14.74 10.54
CA VAL A 665 31.93 15.59 11.73
C VAL A 665 32.28 14.86 13.03
N ASP A 666 33.00 15.55 13.93
CA ASP A 666 33.49 15.02 15.22
C ASP A 666 32.37 14.42 16.09
N GLY A 667 32.43 13.10 16.30
CA GLY A 667 31.59 12.36 17.26
C GLY A 667 32.40 11.87 18.47
N ALA A 668 31.89 12.07 19.69
CA ALA A 668 32.52 11.57 20.91
C ALA A 668 32.58 10.02 20.90
N GLY A 669 33.80 9.45 20.92
CA GLY A 669 34.03 7.99 20.88
C GLY A 669 34.41 7.41 19.50
N SER A 670 34.53 8.25 18.46
CA SER A 670 34.95 7.85 17.11
C SER A 670 36.47 7.70 16.96
N ARG A 671 36.93 6.87 16.01
CA ARG A 671 38.32 6.89 15.52
C ARG A 671 38.45 7.92 14.41
N SER A 672 39.64 8.48 14.21
CA SER A 672 39.89 9.43 13.15
C SER A 672 41.20 9.17 12.41
N ALA A 673 41.25 9.54 11.13
CA ALA A 673 42.46 9.51 10.31
C ALA A 673 42.47 10.68 9.33
N SER A 674 43.67 11.16 9.05
CA SER A 674 43.94 12.16 8.02
C SER A 674 44.03 11.47 6.66
N VAL A 675 43.20 11.87 5.71
CA VAL A 675 43.05 11.21 4.40
C VAL A 675 43.20 12.27 3.30
N PRO A 676 43.99 12.01 2.24
CA PRO A 676 44.13 12.94 1.14
C PRO A 676 42.77 13.21 0.48
N THR A 677 42.57 14.42 -0.05
CA THR A 677 41.36 14.73 -0.82
C THR A 677 41.58 14.55 -2.32
N ILE A 678 40.51 14.23 -3.03
CA ILE A 678 40.46 14.22 -4.49
C ILE A 678 39.17 14.88 -4.96
N THR A 679 39.21 15.60 -6.07
CA THR A 679 37.99 16.17 -6.66
C THR A 679 37.31 15.19 -7.62
N VAL A 680 36.00 15.36 -7.81
CA VAL A 680 35.25 14.63 -8.86
C VAL A 680 35.83 14.93 -10.24
N GLU A 681 36.26 16.16 -10.50
CA GLU A 681 36.89 16.54 -11.76
C GLU A 681 38.21 15.80 -12.01
N GLU A 682 39.08 15.69 -11.00
CA GLU A 682 40.33 14.93 -11.12
C GLU A 682 40.09 13.42 -11.32
N LEU A 683 39.11 12.84 -10.61
CA LEU A 683 38.69 11.45 -10.84
C LEU A 683 38.21 11.25 -12.28
N TYR A 684 37.32 12.11 -12.75
CA TYR A 684 36.79 12.05 -14.11
C TYR A 684 37.91 12.19 -15.16
N ASN A 685 38.78 13.17 -15.00
CA ASN A 685 39.86 13.42 -15.96
C ASN A 685 40.90 12.30 -15.98
N SER A 686 41.21 11.72 -14.82
CA SER A 686 42.23 10.66 -14.70
C SER A 686 41.76 9.32 -15.25
N TYR A 687 40.46 9.00 -15.10
CA TYR A 687 39.96 7.65 -15.39
C TYR A 687 38.90 7.58 -16.51
N ALA A 688 38.08 8.62 -16.67
CA ALA A 688 37.10 8.67 -17.76
C ALA A 688 37.67 9.31 -19.02
N GLY A 689 38.54 10.33 -18.91
CA GLY A 689 39.27 10.89 -20.06
C GLY A 689 38.37 11.38 -21.20
N ASN A 690 37.20 11.94 -20.88
CA ASN A 690 36.07 12.34 -21.74
C ASN A 690 35.04 11.25 -22.10
N ALA A 691 35.21 10.01 -21.61
CA ALA A 691 34.15 9.00 -21.67
C ALA A 691 32.94 9.43 -20.82
N PRO A 692 31.72 8.97 -21.15
CA PRO A 692 30.57 9.14 -20.25
C PRO A 692 30.90 8.57 -18.86
N ALA A 693 30.47 9.24 -17.79
CA ALA A 693 30.68 8.75 -16.43
C ALA A 693 29.36 8.56 -15.68
N ILE A 694 29.27 7.46 -14.94
CA ILE A 694 28.25 7.23 -13.92
C ILE A 694 28.91 7.58 -12.58
N LEU A 695 28.48 8.69 -11.98
CA LEU A 695 29.01 9.17 -10.71
C LEU A 695 28.06 8.76 -9.59
N LYS A 696 28.43 7.75 -8.80
CA LYS A 696 27.74 7.44 -7.53
C LYS A 696 28.39 8.26 -6.41
N LEU A 697 27.59 9.03 -5.68
CA LEU A 697 27.99 9.85 -4.54
C LEU A 697 27.21 9.44 -3.29
N ASP A 698 27.87 8.67 -2.43
CA ASP A 698 27.32 8.16 -1.18
C ASP A 698 28.36 8.37 -0.09
N ILE A 699 28.59 9.65 0.20
CA ILE A 699 29.74 10.13 0.96
C ILE A 699 29.28 10.95 2.15
N GLU A 700 28.49 10.32 3.03
CA GLU A 700 28.11 10.73 4.39
C GLU A 700 28.41 12.20 4.78
N GLY A 701 27.68 13.14 4.17
CA GLY A 701 27.69 14.57 4.49
C GLY A 701 28.69 15.43 3.71
N ALA A 702 29.40 14.86 2.73
CA ALA A 702 30.37 15.53 1.86
C ALA A 702 29.85 15.77 0.43
N GLU A 703 28.60 15.41 0.12
CA GLU A 703 28.06 15.35 -1.25
C GLU A 703 28.15 16.71 -1.95
N VAL A 704 27.75 17.78 -1.28
CA VAL A 704 27.81 19.15 -1.84
C VAL A 704 29.26 19.59 -2.07
N ALA A 705 30.19 19.18 -1.21
CA ALA A 705 31.60 19.49 -1.41
C ALA A 705 32.16 18.75 -2.62
N ALA A 706 31.89 17.45 -2.76
CA ALA A 706 32.27 16.67 -3.94
C ALA A 706 31.66 17.23 -5.24
N LEU A 707 30.37 17.58 -5.23
CA LEU A 707 29.69 18.18 -6.38
C LEU A 707 30.31 19.53 -6.77
N ARG A 708 30.77 20.34 -5.80
CA ARG A 708 31.53 21.57 -6.08
C ARG A 708 32.87 21.28 -6.74
N GLY A 709 33.57 20.22 -6.31
CA GLY A 709 34.81 19.75 -6.93
C GLY A 709 34.63 19.12 -8.32
N GLY A 710 33.39 18.87 -8.75
CA GLY A 710 33.07 18.31 -10.06
C GLY A 710 32.34 19.26 -11.00
N ALA A 711 32.19 20.54 -10.64
CA ALA A 711 31.24 21.45 -11.29
C ALA A 711 31.40 21.53 -12.83
N ALA A 712 32.63 21.43 -13.34
CA ALA A 712 32.91 21.45 -14.78
C ALA A 712 32.48 20.17 -15.52
N VAL A 713 32.39 19.03 -14.83
CA VAL A 713 32.14 17.71 -15.42
C VAL A 713 30.75 17.14 -15.09
N LEU A 714 30.00 17.73 -14.15
CA LEU A 714 28.68 17.21 -13.72
C LEU A 714 27.69 17.03 -14.89
N ALA A 715 27.66 17.95 -15.86
CA ALA A 715 26.77 17.84 -17.03
C ALA A 715 27.10 16.66 -17.95
N SER A 716 28.33 16.13 -17.88
CA SER A 716 28.77 14.93 -18.61
C SER A 716 28.49 13.64 -17.83
N CYS A 717 28.07 13.74 -16.58
CA CYS A 717 27.84 12.61 -15.69
C CYS A 717 26.35 12.27 -15.60
N LEU A 718 26.06 10.99 -15.43
CA LEU A 718 24.84 10.53 -14.77
C LEU A 718 25.15 10.40 -13.28
N ILE A 719 24.46 11.16 -12.44
CA ILE A 719 24.79 11.29 -11.03
C ILE A 719 23.77 10.51 -10.21
N VAL A 720 24.21 9.49 -9.48
CA VAL A 720 23.41 8.82 -8.44
C VAL A 720 23.91 9.34 -7.10
N TYR A 721 23.03 9.90 -6.27
CA TYR A 721 23.46 10.51 -5.03
C TYR A 721 22.48 10.27 -3.89
N GLU A 722 22.97 10.33 -2.66
CA GLU A 722 22.14 10.30 -1.46
C GLU A 722 21.80 11.72 -0.95
N ASP A 723 20.55 11.94 -0.54
CA ASP A 723 20.14 13.13 0.22
C ASP A 723 19.57 12.71 1.59
N HIS A 724 20.29 13.04 2.66
CA HIS A 724 20.10 12.47 3.98
C HIS A 724 18.83 12.96 4.69
N GLY A 725 18.04 12.07 5.31
CA GLY A 725 16.76 12.37 5.96
C GLY A 725 16.77 13.48 7.02
N ARG A 726 17.93 13.73 7.65
CA ARG A 726 18.12 14.82 8.63
C ARG A 726 18.29 16.21 8.02
N ASP A 727 18.44 16.31 6.70
CA ASP A 727 18.56 17.58 6.02
C ASP A 727 17.17 18.09 5.59
N PRO A 728 16.54 19.03 6.32
CA PRO A 728 15.26 19.61 5.96
C PRO A 728 15.36 20.60 4.81
N SER A 729 16.57 21.03 4.44
CA SER A 729 16.79 21.98 3.35
C SER A 729 17.03 21.30 2.00
N HIS A 730 17.23 19.98 2.03
CA HIS A 730 17.48 19.14 0.86
C HIS A 730 18.68 19.67 0.05
N THR A 731 19.78 19.93 0.74
CA THR A 731 20.91 20.72 0.26
C THR A 731 21.49 20.13 -1.02
N VAL A 732 21.61 18.81 -1.10
CA VAL A 732 22.20 18.12 -2.26
C VAL A 732 21.26 18.23 -3.47
N THR A 733 19.99 17.86 -3.30
CA THR A 733 18.99 17.99 -4.37
C THR A 733 18.82 19.43 -4.83
N ARG A 734 18.76 20.38 -3.89
CA ARG A 734 18.67 21.81 -4.20
C ARG A 734 19.89 22.29 -5.00
N TYR A 735 21.10 21.91 -4.60
CA TYR A 735 22.33 22.28 -5.30
C TYR A 735 22.34 21.82 -6.77
N LEU A 736 21.82 20.62 -7.05
CA LEU A 736 21.73 20.05 -8.39
C LEU A 736 20.64 20.73 -9.23
N LEU A 737 19.46 20.97 -8.64
CA LEU A 737 18.35 21.68 -9.30
C LEU A 737 18.73 23.14 -9.63
N ASP A 738 19.40 23.84 -8.72
CA ASP A 738 19.87 25.21 -8.91
C ASP A 738 20.89 25.34 -10.06
N ARG A 739 21.50 24.22 -10.48
CA ARG A 739 22.41 24.12 -11.63
C ARG A 739 21.72 23.73 -12.94
N GLY A 740 20.40 23.52 -12.92
CA GLY A 740 19.62 23.14 -14.09
C GLY A 740 19.63 21.64 -14.40
N LEU A 741 20.22 20.80 -13.54
CA LEU A 741 20.14 19.35 -13.70
C LEU A 741 18.72 18.86 -13.37
N ALA A 742 18.23 17.90 -14.13
CA ALA A 742 16.97 17.23 -13.82
C ALA A 742 17.19 16.17 -12.75
N VAL A 743 16.40 16.21 -11.68
CA VAL A 743 16.45 15.25 -10.57
C VAL A 743 15.27 14.29 -10.62
N TYR A 744 15.52 13.02 -10.32
CA TYR A 744 14.54 11.95 -10.29
C TYR A 744 14.69 11.08 -9.03
N ARG A 745 13.58 10.53 -8.55
CA ARG A 745 13.55 9.44 -7.55
C ARG A 745 13.12 8.14 -8.20
N HIS A 746 13.63 7.02 -7.72
CA HIS A 746 13.11 5.70 -8.08
C HIS A 746 11.98 5.29 -7.12
N ASP A 747 10.81 4.90 -7.64
CA ASP A 747 9.65 4.53 -6.82
C ASP A 747 9.38 3.02 -6.71
N GLY A 748 10.36 2.22 -7.10
CA GLY A 748 10.26 0.75 -7.19
C GLY A 748 9.73 0.25 -8.54
N ALA A 749 9.36 1.14 -9.47
CA ALA A 749 8.97 0.76 -10.82
C ALA A 749 9.35 1.78 -11.91
N ALA A 750 9.54 3.05 -11.56
CA ALA A 750 9.95 4.08 -12.50
C ALA A 750 10.74 5.19 -11.82
N LEU A 751 11.46 5.96 -12.64
CA LEU A 751 12.01 7.26 -12.28
C LEU A 751 10.90 8.32 -12.33
N VAL A 752 10.75 9.06 -11.23
CA VAL A 752 9.77 10.13 -11.06
C VAL A 752 10.52 11.44 -10.87
N PRO A 753 10.28 12.48 -11.71
CA PRO A 753 10.99 13.75 -11.59
C PRO A 753 10.65 14.48 -10.29
N ILE A 754 11.64 15.17 -9.73
CA ILE A 754 11.51 16.11 -8.61
C ILE A 754 11.70 17.51 -9.20
N ARG A 755 10.68 18.35 -9.10
CA ARG A 755 10.68 19.69 -9.72
C ARG A 755 11.04 20.77 -8.73
N ASP A 756 10.62 20.57 -7.49
CA ASP A 756 10.89 21.49 -6.40
C ASP A 756 11.46 20.71 -5.20
N PRO A 757 12.52 21.21 -4.54
CA PRO A 757 13.09 20.54 -3.37
C PRO A 757 12.05 20.30 -2.26
N THR A 758 11.02 21.12 -2.11
CA THR A 758 9.99 20.95 -1.06
C THR A 758 9.13 19.71 -1.27
N GLU A 759 9.11 19.10 -2.47
CA GLU A 759 8.50 17.79 -2.70
C GLU A 759 9.16 16.71 -1.84
N LEU A 760 10.42 16.88 -1.46
CA LEU A 760 11.15 15.96 -0.62
C LEU A 760 10.65 15.95 0.83
N ASN A 761 9.95 16.99 1.31
CA ASN A 761 9.38 17.02 2.67
C ASN A 761 8.40 15.86 2.93
N VAL A 762 7.67 15.42 1.90
CA VAL A 762 6.73 14.30 2.01
C VAL A 762 7.38 12.95 1.70
N ILE A 763 8.59 12.94 1.14
CA ILE A 763 9.37 11.75 0.76
C ILE A 763 10.33 11.37 1.90
N LYS A 764 11.13 12.32 2.38
CA LYS A 764 12.13 12.19 3.43
C LYS A 764 11.50 12.29 4.82
N ARG A 765 10.69 11.27 5.18
CA ARG A 765 9.96 11.21 6.46
C ARG A 765 10.75 10.59 7.61
N ASP A 766 11.77 9.82 7.29
CA ASP A 766 12.60 9.14 8.26
C ASP A 766 13.94 9.89 8.37
N SER A 767 14.19 10.49 9.53
CA SER A 767 15.39 11.25 9.80
C SER A 767 16.61 10.37 10.08
N GLU A 768 16.48 9.05 10.06
CA GLU A 768 17.62 8.13 10.20
C GLU A 768 17.97 7.42 8.89
N ARG A 769 17.33 7.85 7.78
CA ARG A 769 17.46 7.21 6.48
C ARG A 769 18.07 8.15 5.43
N GLY A 770 19.02 7.62 4.69
CA GLY A 770 19.47 8.12 3.39
C GLY A 770 18.49 7.82 2.25
N TYR A 771 18.31 8.78 1.34
CA TYR A 771 17.42 8.63 0.18
C TYR A 771 18.19 8.82 -1.12
N ASN A 772 18.15 7.80 -1.96
CA ASN A 772 18.86 7.78 -3.24
C ASN A 772 18.07 8.45 -4.37
N PHE A 773 18.75 9.31 -5.12
CA PHE A 773 18.22 10.05 -6.25
C PHE A 773 19.15 9.98 -7.46
N LEU A 774 18.60 10.30 -8.62
CA LEU A 774 19.30 10.41 -9.90
C LEU A 774 19.27 11.87 -10.35
N ALA A 775 20.40 12.40 -10.81
CA ALA A 775 20.48 13.68 -11.50
C ALA A 775 21.21 13.55 -12.84
N LEU A 776 20.75 14.28 -13.85
CA LEU A 776 21.38 14.31 -15.17
C LEU A 776 21.04 15.61 -15.92
N GLU A 777 21.84 15.93 -16.92
CA GLU A 777 21.59 17.05 -17.82
C GLU A 777 20.34 16.78 -18.69
N PRO A 778 19.27 17.60 -18.63
CA PRO A 778 17.97 17.27 -19.23
C PRO A 778 17.99 17.01 -20.74
N ASN A 779 18.90 17.69 -21.45
CA ASN A 779 19.10 17.56 -22.90
C ASN A 779 20.50 16.99 -23.23
N GLY A 780 21.18 16.42 -22.23
CA GLY A 780 22.50 15.85 -22.39
C GLY A 780 22.48 14.41 -22.90
N ARG A 781 23.67 13.81 -22.98
CA ARG A 781 23.88 12.43 -23.43
C ARG A 781 23.03 11.41 -22.67
N TRP A 782 22.81 11.65 -21.38
CA TRP A 782 22.09 10.77 -20.47
C TRP A 782 20.56 10.93 -20.51
N ALA A 783 20.02 11.86 -21.31
CA ALA A 783 18.59 12.14 -21.37
C ALA A 783 17.73 10.90 -21.74
N GLY A 784 18.31 9.90 -22.42
CA GLY A 784 17.63 8.64 -22.75
C GLY A 784 17.39 7.70 -21.56
N VAL A 785 18.10 7.89 -20.45
CA VAL A 785 17.98 7.03 -19.25
C VAL A 785 16.72 7.34 -18.43
N ALA A 786 16.24 8.58 -18.48
CA ALA A 786 15.11 9.09 -17.68
C ALA A 786 14.00 9.69 -18.56
N PRO A 787 12.74 9.75 -18.09
CA PRO A 787 11.69 10.51 -18.78
C PRO A 787 12.05 12.00 -18.87
N PRO A 788 11.60 12.74 -19.90
CA PRO A 788 11.88 14.17 -19.97
C PRO A 788 11.31 14.91 -18.75
N ALA A 789 12.11 15.78 -18.13
CA ALA A 789 11.71 16.56 -16.96
C ALA A 789 10.41 17.36 -17.18
N ASN A 790 10.16 17.77 -18.43
CA ASN A 790 8.99 18.53 -18.87
C ASN A 790 7.82 17.66 -19.40
N ALA A 791 7.98 16.33 -19.53
CA ALA A 791 7.00 15.45 -20.19
C ALA A 791 5.81 15.01 -19.30
N LEU A 792 5.52 15.75 -18.23
CA LEU A 792 4.27 15.63 -17.50
C LEU A 792 3.68 17.04 -17.34
N PRO A 793 2.40 17.29 -17.69
CA PRO A 793 1.85 18.64 -17.69
C PRO A 793 1.91 19.24 -16.28
N GLY A 794 2.45 20.45 -16.17
CA GLY A 794 2.18 21.31 -15.03
C GLY A 794 0.68 21.60 -14.93
N PRO A 795 0.18 22.03 -13.76
CA PRO A 795 -1.20 22.48 -13.65
C PRO A 795 -1.38 23.72 -14.54
N GLY A 796 -2.11 23.57 -15.64
CA GLY A 796 -2.45 24.68 -16.54
C GLY A 796 -1.58 24.80 -17.79
N ARG A 797 -1.97 24.08 -18.84
CA ARG A 797 -1.97 24.48 -20.27
C ARG A 797 -2.17 23.21 -21.11
N VAL A 798 -3.43 22.89 -21.41
CA VAL A 798 -3.77 21.93 -22.47
C VAL A 798 -3.75 22.71 -23.77
N ALA A 799 -2.65 22.60 -24.52
CA ALA A 799 -2.64 23.00 -25.91
C ALA A 799 -3.52 22.02 -26.70
N ALA A 800 -4.52 22.58 -27.40
CA ALA A 800 -5.36 21.83 -28.31
C ALA A 800 -4.54 21.32 -29.49
N SER A 801 -4.28 20.01 -29.55
CA SER A 801 -3.89 19.35 -30.80
C SER A 801 -5.08 18.54 -31.33
N ARG A 802 -5.73 19.10 -32.35
CA ARG A 802 -6.48 18.33 -33.34
C ARG A 802 -5.52 17.31 -33.97
N ASN A 803 -5.91 16.04 -34.02
CA ASN A 803 -5.83 15.19 -35.21
C ASN A 803 -6.45 13.82 -34.92
N GLY A 804 -7.29 13.37 -35.86
CA GLY A 804 -8.10 12.16 -35.77
C GLY A 804 -7.31 10.88 -35.99
N TYR A 805 -7.79 9.79 -35.41
CA TYR A 805 -8.52 8.69 -36.06
C TYR A 805 -9.19 7.85 -34.97
#